data_AF-A0A2P8E9K7-F1
#
_entry.id   AF-A0A2P8E9K7-F1
#
_cell.length_a   1.000
_cell.length_b   1.000
_cell.length_c   1.000
_cell.angle_alpha   90.00
_cell.angle_beta   90.00
_cell.angle_gamma   90.00
#
_symmetry.space_group_name_H-M   'P 1'
#
loop_
_entity.id
_entity.type
_entity.pdbx_description
1 polymer ?
#
loop_
_entity_poly.entity_id
_entity_poly.type
_entity_poly.pdbx_seq_one_letter_code
_entity_poly.pdbx_strand_id
1 'polypeptide(L)'
;MRIGRSTAVFTGIAVALSLAPVSAADPTSGSPDAVGVPEPSVRTPDERVPAPDSPGRQPSHARQPRATDPAPAGDLPGQPDNDVIEDVPVNPDDASIPLNLTPYHDIPPALRALQQSDRISVEIIGESTQGRDLHLVVATSPMTDAEWDEWQRLSDLRTEDPQAALAAFEAGEYDDWKSPLLVNNNIHGNEWEGTDASLQVLDRLAFSSDQEVVELLDQHVVAFVVTNNPDGRVAGTRRNGNGFDINRDYITQSQPESRAVHDQIIRYDPLTMLDMHGYTGTTLIEPTTGPHGENYEYDLYIRNALRNGLAMEEAVLALDEPRVDAVNIPYRNQTSGWDDWPPIFTPMYAMYHGVVGHTVEIPLNPRGIEDEAERHERTRINTAVARAAIEANFAWAHRNRMSLLADQLEMFRRGEAGESSRPIDDELALDLAAGDNAKTFQQDYPRAYVIPGGTGRRGDPQSARLVRFLLDNDVEVHQARRPFRAGGERYPAGAYVVDMHQAKRGLANTILDVGRDVTTNFPTMYDISAWSHGELWGADVQRVSDGALETRALDLVTQAAPTGWVAPGQPPFYAFDTGSLAGVQAANHLLDADVRTVRLDDGRFAVPGSAREHVTEAADTFGVAFSALGRGEARDAERVDDVRLGAAAGADETFTLDRMGFDPATVTDAGFNTGEHAFDDFDALYVSSGTFDVDDLNETQRAAFDAWLADGGVVVGRGGAGTALNGDAGLLDVAVEEARRDANGIVAVENDPDSPVTGDDTLPTSFVSSPLYFTSVGDDVRVDQRLRDEDFFLAGHWVGQDQAAGAPVVVSGEARGADVTLFGTEPLYRSHPEGLFSQVANALWWNG
;
A
#
# COMPACT_ATOMS: atom_id res chain seq x y z
N MET A 1 34.61 72.96 9.40
CA MET A 1 35.66 73.30 8.41
C MET A 1 37.01 73.13 9.10
N ARG A 2 37.91 72.29 8.53
CA ARG A 2 39.21 71.77 9.03
C ARG A 2 39.21 70.32 9.58
N ILE A 3 39.91 69.47 8.80
CA ILE A 3 40.91 68.44 9.15
C ILE A 3 40.42 67.15 9.86
N GLY A 4 40.73 66.00 9.24
CA GLY A 4 40.85 64.70 9.91
C GLY A 4 40.86 63.50 8.95
N ARG A 5 42.04 63.07 8.49
CA ARG A 5 42.30 61.75 7.87
C ARG A 5 42.36 60.67 8.95
N SER A 6 42.03 59.42 8.63
CA SER A 6 42.94 58.26 8.78
C SER A 6 42.32 56.91 8.37
N THR A 7 43.16 56.14 7.68
CA THR A 7 43.06 54.75 7.24
C THR A 7 43.59 53.81 8.33
N ALA A 8 43.12 52.56 8.43
CA ALA A 8 43.97 51.37 8.64
C ALA A 8 43.16 50.05 8.69
N VAL A 9 43.71 49.05 7.99
CA VAL A 9 43.49 47.60 8.09
C VAL A 9 44.74 46.99 8.75
N PHE A 10 44.61 45.82 9.41
CA PHE A 10 45.53 44.66 9.60
C PHE A 10 45.22 44.02 10.98
N THR A 11 44.74 42.76 11.16
CA THR A 11 45.27 41.38 10.95
C THR A 11 45.63 40.69 12.29
N GLY A 12 45.22 39.42 12.48
CA GLY A 12 46.04 38.42 13.22
C GLY A 12 45.47 37.67 14.45
N ILE A 13 44.81 36.53 14.20
CA ILE A 13 44.90 35.16 14.78
C ILE A 13 45.44 34.88 16.22
N ALA A 14 44.69 33.96 16.88
CA ALA A 14 44.98 32.92 17.90
C ALA A 14 45.09 33.27 19.40
N VAL A 15 44.33 32.55 20.26
CA VAL A 15 44.76 31.43 21.12
C VAL A 15 43.53 30.74 21.75
N ALA A 16 43.61 29.40 21.85
CA ALA A 16 42.64 28.45 22.39
C ALA A 16 42.45 28.49 23.91
N LEU A 17 41.31 28.01 24.42
CA LEU A 17 41.24 27.11 25.60
C LEU A 17 39.83 26.55 25.84
N SER A 18 39.83 25.28 26.22
CA SER A 18 38.74 24.34 26.48
C SER A 18 38.12 24.48 27.88
N LEU A 19 36.89 23.97 28.02
CA LEU A 19 36.35 23.07 29.07
C LEU A 19 34.90 23.40 29.46
N ALA A 20 34.06 22.36 29.42
CA ALA A 20 32.68 22.28 29.88
C ALA A 20 32.60 22.16 31.44
N PRO A 21 31.46 21.76 32.03
CA PRO A 21 30.21 22.50 32.23
C PRO A 21 29.87 22.66 33.74
N VAL A 22 28.92 23.53 34.11
CA VAL A 22 28.33 23.52 35.46
C VAL A 22 26.81 23.73 35.38
N SER A 23 26.11 22.84 36.09
CA SER A 23 24.66 22.70 36.25
C SER A 23 24.09 23.58 37.36
N ALA A 24 22.77 23.83 37.23
CA ALA A 24 21.74 24.09 38.24
C ALA A 24 21.67 25.45 38.95
N ALA A 25 20.51 26.11 38.80
CA ALA A 25 19.59 26.39 39.91
C ALA A 25 18.23 26.93 39.41
N ASP A 26 17.15 26.31 39.88
CA ASP A 26 15.78 26.84 39.86
C ASP A 26 15.67 28.21 40.55
N PRO A 27 14.63 29.00 40.20
CA PRO A 27 13.62 29.25 41.23
C PRO A 27 12.17 29.28 40.72
N THR A 28 11.32 28.65 41.53
CA THR A 28 9.86 28.74 41.55
C THR A 28 9.33 30.17 41.79
N SER A 29 8.31 30.60 41.03
CA SER A 29 7.17 31.38 41.55
C SER A 29 6.03 31.42 40.50
N GLY A 30 4.79 31.12 40.92
CA GLY A 30 3.71 30.71 40.01
C GLY A 30 2.58 31.72 39.75
N SER A 31 1.66 31.31 38.85
CA SER A 31 0.21 31.62 38.69
C SER A 31 -0.24 31.11 37.29
N PRO A 32 -1.54 30.97 36.97
CA PRO A 32 -2.42 29.83 37.25
C PRO A 32 -2.89 29.09 35.98
N ASP A 33 -3.18 27.79 36.15
CA ASP A 33 -4.04 26.89 35.37
C ASP A 33 -4.30 27.22 33.88
N ALA A 34 -3.43 26.67 33.02
CA ALA A 34 -3.83 26.21 31.69
C ALA A 34 -4.05 24.70 31.78
N VAL A 35 -5.27 24.25 31.48
CA VAL A 35 -5.60 22.83 31.32
C VAL A 35 -4.77 22.31 30.14
N GLY A 36 -3.74 21.52 30.44
CA GLY A 36 -2.90 20.90 29.43
C GLY A 36 -3.70 19.83 28.69
N VAL A 37 -3.88 20.04 27.38
CA VAL A 37 -4.23 18.99 26.43
C VAL A 37 -3.06 17.99 26.41
N PRO A 38 -3.26 16.68 26.59
CA PRO A 38 -2.17 15.72 26.45
C PRO A 38 -1.74 15.70 24.98
N GLU A 39 -0.44 15.84 24.71
CA GLU A 39 0.09 15.53 23.39
C GLU A 39 -0.21 14.06 23.06
N PRO A 40 -0.72 13.74 21.86
CA PRO A 40 -0.92 12.36 21.46
C PRO A 40 0.45 11.68 21.38
N SER A 41 0.60 10.57 22.10
CA SER A 41 1.77 9.71 21.97
C SER A 41 1.84 9.21 20.53
N VAL A 42 2.86 9.65 19.78
CA VAL A 42 3.26 9.02 18.53
C VAL A 42 3.53 7.55 18.84
N ARG A 43 2.62 6.67 18.41
CA ARG A 43 2.76 5.23 18.60
C ARG A 43 3.99 4.77 17.84
N THR A 44 4.95 4.21 18.55
CA THR A 44 6.11 3.53 17.99
C THR A 44 5.68 2.20 17.36
N PRO A 45 6.32 1.73 16.28
CA PRO A 45 6.08 0.38 15.72
C PRO A 45 6.44 -0.79 16.63
N ASP A 46 6.90 -0.53 17.86
CA ASP A 46 7.57 -1.51 18.73
C ASP A 46 6.73 -1.79 19.99
N GLU A 47 5.49 -2.27 19.81
CA GLU A 47 4.80 -3.01 20.87
C GLU A 47 4.95 -4.52 20.62
N ARG A 48 6.09 -5.03 21.07
CA ARG A 48 6.39 -6.47 21.17
C ARG A 48 5.41 -7.11 22.15
N VAL A 49 4.51 -7.93 21.64
CA VAL A 49 3.78 -8.93 22.42
C VAL A 49 4.47 -10.27 22.16
N PRO A 50 4.79 -11.08 23.18
CA PRO A 50 5.39 -12.40 22.98
C PRO A 50 4.46 -13.27 22.14
N ALA A 51 5.02 -13.95 21.14
CA ALA A 51 4.30 -14.87 20.28
C ALA A 51 3.55 -15.92 21.13
N PRO A 52 2.23 -16.12 20.92
CA PRO A 52 1.56 -17.30 21.45
C PRO A 52 2.04 -18.54 20.69
N ASP A 53 2.27 -19.64 21.41
CA ASP A 53 2.65 -20.95 20.88
C ASP A 53 1.79 -21.33 19.67
N SER A 54 2.44 -21.61 18.53
CA SER A 54 1.79 -22.00 17.29
C SER A 54 1.02 -23.32 17.44
N PRO A 55 -0.29 -23.39 17.13
CA PRO A 55 -0.93 -24.67 16.86
C PRO A 55 -0.40 -25.21 15.52
N GLY A 56 -0.08 -26.51 15.49
CA GLY A 56 0.70 -27.16 14.44
C GLY A 56 0.28 -26.83 12.99
N ARG A 57 1.29 -26.42 12.21
CA ARG A 57 1.32 -26.31 10.75
C ARG A 57 0.64 -27.54 10.10
N GLN A 58 -0.48 -27.34 9.43
CA GLN A 58 -0.83 -28.20 8.30
C GLN A 58 -0.07 -27.69 7.06
N PRO A 59 0.48 -28.58 6.22
CA PRO A 59 1.19 -28.17 5.02
C PRO A 59 0.22 -27.51 4.05
N SER A 60 0.34 -26.19 3.87
CA SER A 60 -0.38 -25.42 2.85
C SER A 60 0.24 -25.67 1.47
N HIS A 61 0.15 -26.89 0.96
CA HIS A 61 0.29 -27.13 -0.47
C HIS A 61 -1.04 -26.82 -1.17
N ALA A 62 -1.44 -25.55 -1.08
CA ALA A 62 -2.41 -24.98 -2.00
C ALA A 62 -1.63 -23.98 -2.83
N ARG A 63 -1.19 -24.43 -4.02
CA ARG A 63 -0.83 -23.53 -5.12
C ARG A 63 -1.84 -22.40 -5.10
N GLN A 64 -1.37 -21.14 -5.04
CA GLN A 64 -2.22 -19.97 -5.22
C GLN A 64 -3.20 -20.31 -6.35
N PRO A 65 -4.52 -20.31 -6.08
CA PRO A 65 -5.46 -20.46 -7.17
C PRO A 65 -5.11 -19.34 -8.14
N ARG A 66 -5.04 -19.68 -9.44
CA ARG A 66 -5.00 -18.69 -10.52
C ARG A 66 -5.85 -17.51 -10.08
N ALA A 67 -5.30 -16.30 -10.12
CA ALA A 67 -6.11 -15.10 -10.11
C ALA A 67 -7.23 -15.36 -11.12
N THR A 68 -8.41 -15.70 -10.61
CA THR A 68 -9.57 -15.96 -11.45
C THR A 68 -9.76 -14.66 -12.18
N ASP A 69 -9.77 -14.74 -13.52
CA ASP A 69 -10.14 -13.62 -14.36
C ASP A 69 -11.33 -12.91 -13.71
N PRO A 70 -11.33 -11.57 -13.57
CA PRO A 70 -12.54 -10.87 -13.16
C PRO A 70 -13.65 -11.37 -14.07
N ALA A 71 -14.75 -11.80 -13.47
CA ALA A 71 -15.87 -12.36 -14.19
C ALA A 71 -16.23 -11.43 -15.37
N PRO A 72 -16.42 -11.98 -16.58
CA PRO A 72 -16.70 -11.16 -17.76
C PRO A 72 -18.02 -10.43 -17.55
N ALA A 73 -18.02 -9.08 -17.55
CA ALA A 73 -19.21 -8.23 -17.46
C ALA A 73 -20.33 -8.86 -16.60
N GLY A 74 -19.99 -9.17 -15.35
CA GLY A 74 -20.83 -9.97 -14.45
C GLY A 74 -21.73 -9.08 -13.60
N ASP A 75 -23.04 -9.35 -13.66
CA ASP A 75 -24.15 -8.94 -12.78
C ASP A 75 -24.21 -7.47 -12.29
N LEU A 76 -25.37 -6.84 -12.52
CA LEU A 76 -25.71 -5.51 -11.97
C LEU A 76 -25.36 -5.46 -10.46
N PRO A 77 -24.68 -4.40 -9.97
CA PRO A 77 -24.34 -4.24 -8.57
C PRO A 77 -25.54 -4.49 -7.66
N GLY A 78 -25.45 -5.50 -6.79
CA GLY A 78 -26.50 -5.78 -5.82
C GLY A 78 -27.81 -6.36 -6.38
N GLN A 79 -27.82 -7.02 -7.55
CA GLN A 79 -28.96 -7.92 -7.83
C GLN A 79 -28.97 -8.97 -6.70
N PRO A 80 -30.04 -9.04 -5.89
CA PRO A 80 -30.02 -9.78 -4.64
C PRO A 80 -29.76 -11.27 -4.87
N ASP A 81 -28.57 -11.75 -4.50
CA ASP A 81 -28.38 -13.16 -4.19
C ASP A 81 -28.70 -13.37 -2.70
N ASN A 82 -29.67 -14.25 -2.46
CA ASN A 82 -30.15 -14.55 -1.13
C ASN A 82 -29.66 -15.90 -0.60
N ASP A 83 -28.77 -16.60 -1.34
CA ASP A 83 -28.43 -18.00 -1.05
C ASP A 83 -26.93 -18.33 -1.14
N VAL A 84 -26.07 -17.41 -0.70
CA VAL A 84 -24.60 -17.61 -0.66
C VAL A 84 -24.04 -17.87 0.75
N ILE A 85 -24.88 -17.88 1.79
CA ILE A 85 -24.41 -17.91 3.19
C ILE A 85 -24.20 -19.34 3.69
N GLU A 86 -22.94 -19.73 3.86
CA GLU A 86 -22.57 -21.00 4.48
C GLU A 86 -22.30 -20.86 6.00
N ASP A 87 -22.74 -21.85 6.78
CA ASP A 87 -22.39 -21.91 8.21
C ASP A 87 -20.93 -22.35 8.35
N VAL A 88 -20.15 -21.62 9.15
CA VAL A 88 -18.76 -21.99 9.47
C VAL A 88 -18.67 -22.69 10.83
N PRO A 89 -17.66 -23.55 11.06
CA PRO A 89 -17.50 -24.22 12.35
C PRO A 89 -17.35 -23.24 13.52
N VAL A 90 -17.99 -23.57 14.65
CA VAL A 90 -17.83 -22.81 15.90
C VAL A 90 -16.37 -22.80 16.31
N ASN A 91 -15.81 -21.61 16.48
CA ASN A 91 -14.49 -21.40 17.05
C ASN A 91 -14.62 -20.85 18.49
N PRO A 92 -14.42 -21.67 19.54
CA PRO A 92 -14.51 -21.21 20.93
C PRO A 92 -13.38 -20.25 21.32
N ASP A 93 -12.30 -20.17 20.52
CA ASP A 93 -11.14 -19.33 20.78
C ASP A 93 -11.20 -17.99 20.03
N ASP A 94 -12.33 -17.66 19.40
CA ASP A 94 -12.53 -16.36 18.73
C ASP A 94 -12.37 -15.20 19.73
N ALA A 95 -11.44 -14.29 19.44
CA ALA A 95 -11.05 -13.20 20.31
C ALA A 95 -12.18 -12.18 20.59
N SER A 96 -13.28 -12.19 19.82
CA SER A 96 -14.45 -11.34 20.11
C SER A 96 -15.32 -11.87 21.25
N ILE A 97 -15.26 -13.18 21.57
CA ILE A 97 -16.14 -13.82 22.56
C ILE A 97 -15.95 -13.21 23.95
N PRO A 98 -14.72 -13.05 24.50
CA PRO A 98 -14.53 -12.45 25.82
C PRO A 98 -15.01 -10.99 25.89
N LEU A 99 -15.17 -10.33 24.74
CA LEU A 99 -15.59 -8.95 24.59
C LEU A 99 -17.12 -8.78 24.55
N ASN A 100 -17.87 -9.90 24.56
CA ASN A 100 -19.32 -9.93 24.36
C ASN A 100 -19.71 -9.27 23.01
N LEU A 101 -18.95 -9.58 21.97
CA LEU A 101 -19.17 -9.16 20.59
C LEU A 101 -19.35 -10.39 19.70
N THR A 102 -20.03 -10.21 18.58
CA THR A 102 -20.43 -11.29 17.66
C THR A 102 -19.19 -12.02 17.10
N PRO A 103 -18.96 -13.31 17.44
CA PRO A 103 -17.85 -14.06 16.86
C PRO A 103 -18.07 -14.32 15.38
N TYR A 104 -16.99 -14.55 14.64
CA TYR A 104 -17.05 -14.72 13.19
C TYR A 104 -18.03 -15.83 12.78
N HIS A 105 -18.07 -16.93 13.54
CA HIS A 105 -18.98 -18.05 13.26
C HIS A 105 -20.47 -17.74 13.47
N ASP A 106 -20.80 -16.66 14.18
CA ASP A 106 -22.18 -16.19 14.37
C ASP A 106 -22.58 -15.12 13.33
N ILE A 107 -21.64 -14.60 12.53
CA ILE A 107 -21.94 -13.61 11.48
C ILE A 107 -22.80 -14.24 10.37
N PRO A 108 -22.43 -15.37 9.71
CA PRO A 108 -23.27 -15.98 8.68
C PRO A 108 -24.74 -16.23 9.12
N PRO A 109 -25.04 -16.87 10.27
CA PRO A 109 -26.43 -17.05 10.68
C PRO A 109 -27.16 -15.74 10.99
N ALA A 110 -26.46 -14.70 11.46
CA ALA A 110 -27.07 -13.37 11.63
C ALA A 110 -27.44 -12.74 10.28
N LEU A 111 -26.57 -12.83 9.28
CA LEU A 111 -26.84 -12.33 7.92
C LEU A 111 -28.00 -13.08 7.26
N ARG A 112 -28.09 -14.40 7.44
CA ARG A 112 -29.23 -15.20 6.95
C ARG A 112 -30.55 -14.79 7.59
N ALA A 113 -30.54 -14.36 8.85
CA ALA A 113 -31.73 -13.86 9.51
C ALA A 113 -32.21 -12.53 8.88
N LEU A 114 -31.29 -11.64 8.50
CA LEU A 114 -31.61 -10.37 7.84
C LEU A 114 -32.27 -10.57 6.46
N GLN A 115 -31.87 -11.61 5.71
CA GLN A 115 -32.44 -11.97 4.41
C GLN A 115 -33.90 -12.47 4.46
N GLN A 116 -34.53 -12.53 5.64
CA GLN A 116 -35.99 -12.63 5.73
C GLN A 116 -36.71 -11.37 5.22
N SER A 117 -35.99 -10.25 5.13
CA SER A 117 -36.44 -9.02 4.48
C SER A 117 -36.13 -9.04 2.99
N ASP A 118 -37.06 -8.55 2.16
CA ASP A 118 -36.85 -8.37 0.71
C ASP A 118 -35.97 -7.15 0.39
N ARG A 119 -35.51 -6.42 1.42
CA ARG A 119 -34.64 -5.25 1.32
C ARG A 119 -33.16 -5.59 1.44
N ILE A 120 -32.82 -6.81 1.83
CA ILE A 120 -31.45 -7.22 2.16
C ILE A 120 -30.97 -8.29 1.18
N SER A 121 -29.77 -8.09 0.64
CA SER A 121 -29.00 -9.13 -0.05
C SER A 121 -27.62 -9.30 0.56
N VAL A 122 -27.01 -10.47 0.33
CA VAL A 122 -25.67 -10.79 0.83
C VAL A 122 -24.87 -11.40 -0.30
N GLU A 123 -23.63 -10.94 -0.46
CA GLU A 123 -22.66 -11.45 -1.43
C GLU A 123 -21.37 -11.83 -0.69
N ILE A 124 -20.70 -12.90 -1.16
CA ILE A 124 -19.31 -13.17 -0.79
C ILE A 124 -18.43 -12.45 -1.81
N ILE A 125 -17.71 -11.43 -1.36
CA ILE A 125 -16.89 -10.55 -2.23
C ILE A 125 -15.43 -10.98 -2.31
N GLY A 126 -15.06 -12.03 -1.60
CA GLY A 126 -13.71 -12.60 -1.59
C GLY A 126 -13.48 -13.47 -0.36
N GLU A 127 -12.31 -14.07 -0.31
CA GLU A 127 -11.82 -14.83 0.85
C GLU A 127 -10.61 -14.11 1.45
N SER A 128 -10.47 -14.19 2.76
CA SER A 128 -9.27 -13.75 3.47
C SER A 128 -8.07 -14.63 3.13
N THR A 129 -6.90 -14.21 3.59
CA THR A 129 -5.66 -14.97 3.50
C THR A 129 -5.80 -16.43 3.95
N GLN A 130 -6.56 -16.69 5.02
CA GLN A 130 -6.80 -18.03 5.56
C GLN A 130 -8.11 -18.68 5.06
N GLY A 131 -8.74 -18.13 4.01
CA GLY A 131 -9.92 -18.72 3.38
C GLY A 131 -11.24 -18.45 4.11
N ARG A 132 -11.38 -17.32 4.81
CA ARG A 132 -12.66 -16.90 5.43
C ARG A 132 -13.40 -15.95 4.52
N ASP A 133 -14.69 -16.16 4.33
CA ASP A 133 -15.54 -15.30 3.50
C ASP A 133 -15.59 -13.84 4.01
N LEU A 134 -15.38 -12.90 3.09
CA LEU A 134 -15.68 -11.49 3.24
C LEU A 134 -17.11 -11.24 2.74
N HIS A 135 -17.97 -10.80 3.64
CA HIS A 135 -19.39 -10.62 3.36
C HIS A 135 -19.70 -9.15 3.06
N LEU A 136 -20.33 -8.92 1.90
CA LEU A 136 -20.98 -7.67 1.55
C LEU A 136 -22.49 -7.80 1.77
N VAL A 137 -23.10 -6.86 2.49
CA VAL A 137 -24.55 -6.80 2.67
C VAL A 137 -25.06 -5.53 2.01
N VAL A 138 -26.08 -5.65 1.14
CA VAL A 138 -26.72 -4.50 0.50
C VAL A 138 -28.13 -4.35 1.04
N ALA A 139 -28.47 -3.14 1.49
CA ALA A 139 -29.78 -2.74 1.95
C ALA A 139 -30.37 -1.67 1.01
N THR A 140 -31.51 -1.96 0.39
CA THR A 140 -32.23 -1.00 -0.47
C THR A 140 -33.71 -1.40 -0.60
N SER A 141 -34.59 -0.47 -1.00
CA SER A 141 -35.95 -0.88 -1.37
C SER A 141 -35.87 -1.75 -2.63
N PRO A 142 -36.71 -2.80 -2.78
CA PRO A 142 -36.67 -3.65 -3.97
C PRO A 142 -36.74 -2.85 -5.27
N MET A 143 -35.85 -3.17 -6.21
CA MET A 143 -35.82 -2.62 -7.56
C MET A 143 -36.08 -3.73 -8.58
N THR A 144 -36.82 -3.40 -9.63
CA THR A 144 -37.02 -4.23 -10.81
C THR A 144 -35.75 -4.26 -11.66
N ASP A 145 -35.61 -5.27 -12.53
CA ASP A 145 -34.46 -5.37 -13.46
C ASP A 145 -34.27 -4.07 -14.28
N ALA A 146 -35.37 -3.43 -14.69
CA ALA A 146 -35.31 -2.17 -15.44
C ALA A 146 -34.85 -0.97 -14.60
N GLU A 147 -35.15 -0.95 -13.30
CA GLU A 147 -34.65 0.09 -12.38
C GLU A 147 -33.16 -0.12 -12.10
N TRP A 148 -32.70 -1.38 -11.98
CA TRP A 148 -31.28 -1.69 -11.88
C TRP A 148 -30.51 -1.35 -13.16
N ASP A 149 -31.05 -1.66 -14.34
CA ASP A 149 -30.45 -1.29 -15.63
C ASP A 149 -30.29 0.24 -15.74
N GLU A 150 -31.30 1.01 -15.34
CA GLU A 150 -31.24 2.47 -15.35
C GLU A 150 -30.28 3.02 -14.28
N TRP A 151 -30.27 2.41 -13.09
CA TRP A 151 -29.33 2.75 -12.04
C TRP A 151 -27.88 2.55 -12.50
N GLN A 152 -27.59 1.43 -13.18
CA GLN A 152 -26.27 1.15 -13.74
C GLN A 152 -25.93 2.13 -14.87
N ARG A 153 -26.86 2.37 -15.80
CA ARG A 153 -26.66 3.34 -16.90
C ARG A 153 -26.25 4.71 -16.38
N LEU A 154 -26.95 5.22 -15.36
CA LEU A 154 -26.60 6.49 -14.74
C LEU A 154 -25.29 6.41 -13.95
N SER A 155 -24.99 5.29 -13.31
CA SER A 155 -23.71 5.08 -12.62
C SER A 155 -22.53 5.14 -13.57
N ASP A 156 -22.59 4.42 -14.71
CA ASP A 156 -21.54 4.40 -15.74
C ASP A 156 -21.38 5.77 -16.41
N LEU A 157 -22.49 6.45 -16.68
CA LEU A 157 -22.48 7.77 -17.33
C LEU A 157 -21.61 8.78 -16.57
N ARG A 158 -21.53 8.69 -15.23
CA ARG A 158 -20.75 9.62 -14.39
C ARG A 158 -19.28 9.66 -14.77
N THR A 159 -18.70 8.52 -15.15
CA THR A 159 -17.28 8.39 -15.50
C THR A 159 -17.06 8.32 -17.01
N GLU A 160 -17.93 7.65 -17.77
CA GLU A 160 -17.81 7.48 -19.23
C GLU A 160 -18.03 8.77 -20.03
N ASP A 161 -18.97 9.63 -19.61
CA ASP A 161 -19.23 10.94 -20.22
C ASP A 161 -19.69 11.93 -19.13
N PRO A 162 -18.75 12.49 -18.34
CA PRO A 162 -19.07 13.38 -17.22
C PRO A 162 -19.86 14.63 -17.64
N GLN A 163 -19.71 15.11 -18.87
CA GLN A 163 -20.48 16.24 -19.39
C GLN A 163 -21.95 15.86 -19.63
N ALA A 164 -22.20 14.69 -20.22
CA ALA A 164 -23.55 14.15 -20.35
C ALA A 164 -24.17 13.82 -19.00
N ALA A 165 -23.39 13.32 -18.03
CA ALA A 165 -23.84 13.09 -16.66
C ALA A 165 -24.32 14.38 -16.00
N LEU A 166 -23.57 15.49 -16.13
CA LEU A 166 -24.00 16.80 -15.63
C LEU A 166 -25.25 17.31 -16.32
N ALA A 167 -25.38 17.12 -17.63
CA ALA A 167 -26.59 17.50 -18.36
C ALA A 167 -27.82 16.70 -17.88
N ALA A 168 -27.65 15.39 -17.62
CA ALA A 168 -28.68 14.52 -17.06
C ALA A 168 -29.05 14.94 -15.62
N PHE A 169 -28.07 15.32 -14.81
CA PHE A 169 -28.28 15.89 -13.47
C PHE A 169 -29.09 17.19 -13.52
N GLU A 170 -28.73 18.15 -14.39
CA GLU A 170 -29.48 19.40 -14.58
C GLU A 170 -30.90 19.18 -15.11
N ALA A 171 -31.12 18.09 -15.85
CA ALA A 171 -32.42 17.69 -16.37
C ALA A 171 -33.30 16.95 -15.34
N GLY A 172 -32.76 16.61 -14.16
CA GLY A 172 -33.46 15.88 -13.10
C GLY A 172 -33.49 14.35 -13.30
N GLU A 173 -32.65 13.78 -14.16
CA GLU A 173 -32.61 12.31 -14.36
C GLU A 173 -32.10 11.56 -13.12
N TYR A 174 -31.32 12.23 -12.26
CA TYR A 174 -30.83 11.66 -11.00
C TYR A 174 -31.77 11.86 -9.80
N ASP A 175 -32.94 12.50 -9.97
CA ASP A 175 -33.87 12.79 -8.87
C ASP A 175 -34.34 11.50 -8.17
N ASP A 176 -34.62 10.45 -8.94
CA ASP A 176 -35.05 9.14 -8.44
C ASP A 176 -33.90 8.10 -8.42
N TRP A 177 -32.68 8.49 -8.81
CA TRP A 177 -31.53 7.60 -8.76
C TRP A 177 -31.11 7.34 -7.31
N LYS A 178 -31.07 6.07 -6.93
CA LYS A 178 -30.71 5.66 -5.57
C LYS A 178 -29.21 5.80 -5.35
N SER A 179 -28.76 6.72 -4.51
CA SER A 179 -27.32 6.92 -4.38
C SER A 179 -26.64 5.83 -3.55
N PRO A 180 -25.46 5.33 -3.98
CA PRO A 180 -24.68 4.33 -3.25
C PRO A 180 -24.00 4.95 -2.02
N LEU A 181 -24.04 4.24 -0.89
CA LEU A 181 -23.34 4.55 0.36
C LEU A 181 -22.59 3.30 0.83
N LEU A 182 -21.39 3.43 1.38
CA LEU A 182 -20.56 2.30 1.81
C LEU A 182 -20.11 2.41 3.26
N VAL A 183 -20.13 1.30 4.00
CA VAL A 183 -19.51 1.16 5.32
C VAL A 183 -18.57 -0.04 5.31
N ASN A 184 -17.29 0.21 5.58
CA ASN A 184 -16.28 -0.81 5.81
C ASN A 184 -16.05 -0.99 7.31
N ASN A 185 -15.93 -2.23 7.76
CA ASN A 185 -15.77 -2.55 9.17
C ASN A 185 -14.61 -3.51 9.38
N ASN A 186 -13.92 -3.35 10.51
CA ASN A 186 -12.98 -4.34 11.04
C ASN A 186 -11.84 -4.66 10.07
N ILE A 187 -11.32 -3.63 9.40
CA ILE A 187 -10.07 -3.69 8.61
C ILE A 187 -8.87 -4.03 9.49
N HIS A 188 -8.83 -3.48 10.70
CA HIS A 188 -7.97 -3.98 11.75
C HIS A 188 -8.75 -5.03 12.54
N GLY A 189 -8.27 -6.27 12.52
CA GLY A 189 -9.01 -7.40 13.09
C GLY A 189 -9.34 -7.24 14.57
N ASN A 190 -8.48 -6.57 15.33
CA ASN A 190 -8.67 -6.32 16.76
C ASN A 190 -9.53 -5.08 17.10
N GLU A 191 -10.30 -4.56 16.15
CA GLU A 191 -11.22 -3.43 16.28
C GLU A 191 -12.62 -3.88 15.83
N TRP A 192 -13.37 -4.51 16.73
CA TRP A 192 -14.52 -5.37 16.39
C TRP A 192 -15.86 -4.64 16.28
N GLU A 193 -16.06 -3.54 17.02
CA GLU A 193 -17.38 -2.97 17.32
C GLU A 193 -18.09 -2.36 16.11
N GLY A 194 -17.36 -1.98 15.06
CA GLY A 194 -17.96 -1.53 13.79
C GLY A 194 -18.87 -2.62 13.18
N THR A 195 -18.45 -3.88 13.24
CA THR A 195 -19.24 -5.02 12.76
C THR A 195 -20.56 -5.14 13.51
N ASP A 196 -20.52 -5.15 14.84
CA ASP A 196 -21.72 -5.28 15.67
C ASP A 196 -22.66 -4.06 15.55
N ALA A 197 -22.10 -2.86 15.40
CA ALA A 197 -22.88 -1.65 15.09
C ALA A 197 -23.57 -1.77 13.72
N SER A 198 -22.86 -2.23 12.70
CA SER A 198 -23.40 -2.45 11.36
C SER A 198 -24.50 -3.51 11.34
N LEU A 199 -24.35 -4.61 12.10
CA LEU A 199 -25.41 -5.63 12.24
C LEU A 199 -26.68 -5.04 12.88
N GLN A 200 -26.55 -4.15 13.88
CA GLN A 200 -27.71 -3.46 14.48
C GLN A 200 -28.39 -2.48 13.51
N VAL A 201 -27.59 -1.76 12.71
CA VAL A 201 -28.13 -0.85 11.69
C VAL A 201 -28.84 -1.64 10.60
N LEU A 202 -28.23 -2.73 10.11
CA LEU A 202 -28.82 -3.62 9.11
C LEU A 202 -30.15 -4.24 9.59
N ASP A 203 -30.25 -4.68 10.85
CA ASP A 203 -31.53 -5.15 11.42
C ASP A 203 -32.62 -4.08 11.35
N ARG A 204 -32.28 -2.83 11.68
CA ARG A 204 -33.20 -1.70 11.57
C ARG A 204 -33.61 -1.44 10.11
N LEU A 205 -32.68 -1.45 9.16
CA LEU A 205 -32.97 -1.25 7.73
C LEU A 205 -33.86 -2.39 7.18
N ALA A 206 -33.59 -3.62 7.60
CA ALA A 206 -34.32 -4.81 7.18
C ALA A 206 -35.79 -4.79 7.63
N PHE A 207 -36.05 -4.44 8.90
CA PHE A 207 -37.35 -4.72 9.53
C PHE A 207 -38.12 -3.51 10.04
N SER A 208 -37.51 -2.32 10.11
CA SER A 208 -38.25 -1.13 10.55
C SER A 208 -39.29 -0.69 9.52
N SER A 209 -40.43 -0.24 10.04
CA SER A 209 -41.49 0.44 9.29
C SER A 209 -41.49 1.95 9.54
N ASP A 210 -40.45 2.50 10.19
CA ASP A 210 -40.30 3.93 10.38
C ASP A 210 -40.19 4.62 9.02
N GLN A 211 -40.94 5.72 8.85
CA GLN A 211 -40.99 6.45 7.58
C GLN A 211 -39.61 6.91 7.12
N GLU A 212 -38.76 7.34 8.05
CA GLU A 212 -37.37 7.75 7.78
C GLU A 212 -36.52 6.61 7.19
N VAL A 213 -36.70 5.38 7.66
CA VAL A 213 -35.96 4.20 7.14
C VAL A 213 -36.45 3.84 5.74
N VAL A 214 -37.77 3.89 5.52
CA VAL A 214 -38.35 3.63 4.19
C VAL A 214 -37.88 4.68 3.18
N GLU A 215 -37.95 5.97 3.55
CA GLU A 215 -37.48 7.07 2.69
C GLU A 215 -35.98 7.00 2.40
N LEU A 216 -35.17 6.56 3.37
CA LEU A 216 -33.75 6.30 3.14
C LEU A 216 -33.55 5.21 2.07
N LEU A 217 -34.17 4.04 2.24
CA LEU A 217 -34.00 2.91 1.31
C LEU A 217 -34.66 3.15 -0.05
N ASP A 218 -35.66 4.03 -0.12
CA ASP A 218 -36.27 4.49 -1.37
C ASP A 218 -35.32 5.40 -2.17
N GLN A 219 -34.26 5.93 -1.57
CA GLN A 219 -33.36 6.91 -2.17
C GLN A 219 -31.89 6.47 -2.19
N HIS A 220 -31.57 5.31 -1.60
CA HIS A 220 -30.19 4.85 -1.43
C HIS A 220 -30.03 3.34 -1.66
N VAL A 221 -28.83 2.98 -2.14
CA VAL A 221 -28.29 1.61 -2.08
C VAL A 221 -27.21 1.64 -1.01
N VAL A 222 -27.42 0.95 0.11
CA VAL A 222 -26.51 1.02 1.27
C VAL A 222 -25.75 -0.29 1.40
N ALA A 223 -24.43 -0.24 1.22
CA ALA A 223 -23.53 -1.39 1.22
C ALA A 223 -22.71 -1.46 2.51
N PHE A 224 -22.54 -2.66 3.05
CA PHE A 224 -21.73 -2.93 4.24
C PHE A 224 -20.76 -4.07 3.98
N VAL A 225 -19.46 -3.79 4.06
CA VAL A 225 -18.47 -4.85 4.27
C VAL A 225 -18.46 -5.15 5.77
N VAL A 226 -18.99 -6.33 6.14
CA VAL A 226 -19.28 -6.67 7.54
C VAL A 226 -18.00 -6.91 8.33
N THR A 227 -17.01 -7.54 7.71
CA THR A 227 -15.67 -7.76 8.25
C THR A 227 -14.67 -7.78 7.10
N ASN A 228 -13.78 -6.79 7.06
CA ASN A 228 -12.71 -6.74 6.07
C ASN A 228 -11.56 -7.69 6.43
N ASN A 229 -11.23 -7.86 7.71
CA ASN A 229 -10.15 -8.72 8.18
C ASN A 229 -10.64 -9.81 9.15
N PRO A 230 -11.38 -10.83 8.64
CA PRO A 230 -11.91 -11.90 9.49
C PRO A 230 -10.80 -12.76 10.13
N ASP A 231 -9.61 -12.86 9.53
CA ASP A 231 -8.48 -13.60 10.10
C ASP A 231 -7.96 -12.91 11.36
N GLY A 232 -7.67 -11.61 11.25
CA GLY A 232 -7.27 -10.80 12.39
C GLY A 232 -8.37 -10.69 13.43
N ARG A 233 -9.66 -10.67 13.02
CA ARG A 233 -10.81 -10.66 13.92
C ARG A 233 -10.80 -11.85 14.87
N VAL A 234 -10.68 -13.05 14.30
CA VAL A 234 -10.67 -14.30 15.05
C VAL A 234 -9.42 -14.38 15.93
N ALA A 235 -8.26 -13.95 15.43
CA ALA A 235 -6.99 -13.99 16.15
C ALA A 235 -6.82 -12.86 17.18
N GLY A 236 -7.63 -11.80 17.12
CA GLY A 236 -7.47 -10.59 17.91
C GLY A 236 -6.21 -9.78 17.55
N THR A 237 -5.80 -9.83 16.28
CA THR A 237 -4.65 -9.09 15.75
C THR A 237 -5.11 -7.95 14.85
N ARG A 238 -4.34 -6.86 14.84
CA ARG A 238 -4.56 -5.75 13.90
C ARG A 238 -4.37 -6.19 12.45
N ARG A 239 -3.32 -6.97 12.21
CA ARG A 239 -2.87 -7.43 10.89
C ARG A 239 -3.70 -8.62 10.39
N ASN A 240 -3.71 -8.86 9.07
CA ASN A 240 -4.37 -10.00 8.43
C ASN A 240 -3.56 -11.31 8.58
N GLY A 241 -4.01 -12.38 7.93
CA GLY A 241 -3.34 -13.69 7.98
C GLY A 241 -1.90 -13.71 7.46
N ASN A 242 -1.53 -12.76 6.60
CA ASN A 242 -0.16 -12.58 6.09
C ASN A 242 0.66 -11.58 6.94
N GLY A 243 0.10 -11.03 8.03
CA GLY A 243 0.80 -10.05 8.86
C GLY A 243 0.83 -8.62 8.30
N PHE A 244 -0.01 -8.29 7.31
CA PHE A 244 -0.12 -6.94 6.76
C PHE A 244 -1.10 -6.09 7.54
N ASP A 245 -0.77 -4.80 7.70
CA ASP A 245 -1.78 -3.78 8.03
C ASP A 245 -2.50 -3.43 6.72
N ILE A 246 -3.76 -3.88 6.58
CA ILE A 246 -4.54 -3.68 5.35
C ILE A 246 -4.80 -2.19 5.10
N ASN A 247 -4.87 -1.36 6.15
CA ASN A 247 -5.01 0.10 6.03
C ASN A 247 -3.67 0.78 5.67
N ARG A 248 -2.79 0.07 4.95
CA ARG A 248 -1.55 0.55 4.32
C ARG A 248 -1.38 -0.02 2.91
N ASP A 249 -2.36 -0.76 2.40
CA ASP A 249 -2.24 -1.59 1.20
C ASP A 249 -3.17 -1.15 0.06
N TYR A 250 -4.01 -0.12 0.19
CA TYR A 250 -5.05 0.17 -0.82
C TYR A 250 -4.53 0.56 -2.21
N ILE A 251 -3.35 1.18 -2.27
CA ILE A 251 -2.70 1.50 -3.54
C ILE A 251 -1.72 0.42 -3.99
N THR A 252 -1.34 -0.55 -3.13
CA THR A 252 -0.46 -1.67 -3.52
C THR A 252 -1.28 -2.88 -3.97
N GLN A 253 -2.39 -3.11 -3.26
CA GLN A 253 -3.35 -4.18 -3.47
C GLN A 253 -2.70 -5.56 -3.42
N SER A 254 -1.72 -5.73 -2.52
CA SER A 254 -1.01 -7.01 -2.36
C SER A 254 -1.89 -8.04 -1.67
N GLN A 255 -2.76 -7.62 -0.76
CA GLN A 255 -3.58 -8.49 0.06
C GLN A 255 -4.94 -8.79 -0.60
N PRO A 256 -5.51 -9.99 -0.39
CA PRO A 256 -6.84 -10.31 -0.93
C PRO A 256 -7.94 -9.45 -0.29
N GLU A 257 -7.80 -9.10 0.99
CA GLU A 257 -8.80 -8.33 1.72
C GLU A 257 -8.90 -6.86 1.24
N SER A 258 -7.76 -6.22 0.90
CA SER A 258 -7.76 -4.86 0.34
C SER A 258 -8.41 -4.85 -1.05
N ARG A 259 -8.06 -5.81 -1.92
CA ARG A 259 -8.64 -5.99 -3.26
C ARG A 259 -10.16 -6.16 -3.22
N ALA A 260 -10.66 -7.01 -2.33
CA ALA A 260 -12.11 -7.25 -2.23
C ALA A 260 -12.92 -5.97 -1.91
N VAL A 261 -12.42 -5.12 -1.00
CA VAL A 261 -13.08 -3.86 -0.64
C VAL A 261 -12.86 -2.78 -1.69
N HIS A 262 -11.65 -2.70 -2.25
CA HIS A 262 -11.32 -1.84 -3.40
C HIS A 262 -12.30 -2.04 -4.56
N ASP A 263 -12.60 -3.31 -4.90
CA ASP A 263 -13.52 -3.62 -5.99
C ASP A 263 -14.94 -3.09 -5.71
N GLN A 264 -15.34 -2.98 -4.44
CA GLN A 264 -16.64 -2.39 -4.08
C GLN A 264 -16.62 -0.86 -4.16
N ILE A 265 -15.49 -0.21 -3.86
CA ILE A 265 -15.33 1.24 -4.07
C ILE A 265 -15.51 1.56 -5.56
N ILE A 266 -14.91 0.77 -6.45
CA ILE A 266 -15.06 0.92 -7.91
C ILE A 266 -16.49 0.59 -8.34
N ARG A 267 -17.01 -0.57 -7.92
CA ARG A 267 -18.33 -1.07 -8.34
C ARG A 267 -19.47 -0.10 -7.99
N TYR A 268 -19.38 0.56 -6.84
CA TYR A 268 -20.43 1.45 -6.36
C TYR A 268 -20.11 2.93 -6.55
N ASP A 269 -18.85 3.34 -6.63
CA ASP A 269 -18.42 4.75 -6.64
C ASP A 269 -19.23 5.60 -5.61
N PRO A 270 -19.22 5.19 -4.32
CA PRO A 270 -20.20 5.65 -3.33
C PRO A 270 -20.14 7.16 -3.10
N LEU A 271 -21.26 7.80 -2.74
CA LEU A 271 -21.24 9.22 -2.38
C LEU A 271 -20.57 9.46 -1.03
N THR A 272 -20.74 8.54 -0.08
CA THR A 272 -20.03 8.55 1.21
C THR A 272 -19.51 7.18 1.57
N MET A 273 -18.38 7.16 2.29
CA MET A 273 -17.81 5.94 2.84
C MET A 273 -17.37 6.15 4.30
N LEU A 274 -17.71 5.22 5.18
CA LEU A 274 -17.11 5.12 6.51
C LEU A 274 -16.18 3.91 6.59
N ASP A 275 -14.99 4.10 7.14
CA ASP A 275 -14.10 3.03 7.58
C ASP A 275 -14.07 3.03 9.12
N MET A 276 -14.57 1.96 9.73
CA MET A 276 -14.80 1.88 11.17
C MET A 276 -13.60 1.27 11.91
N HIS A 277 -13.04 2.03 12.86
CA HIS A 277 -11.79 1.75 13.57
C HIS A 277 -11.88 1.93 15.10
N GLY A 278 -10.80 1.59 15.80
CA GLY A 278 -10.53 1.92 17.21
C GLY A 278 -9.05 1.76 17.60
N TYR A 279 -8.49 2.31 18.67
CA TYR A 279 -9.09 3.15 19.67
C TYR A 279 -8.18 4.34 19.93
N THR A 280 -8.72 5.56 19.99
CA THR A 280 -7.95 6.81 20.11
C THR A 280 -8.13 7.53 21.45
N GLY A 281 -8.87 6.95 22.40
CA GLY A 281 -9.18 7.55 23.70
C GLY A 281 -10.32 8.57 23.63
N THR A 282 -10.30 9.46 22.65
CA THR A 282 -11.41 10.34 22.25
C THR A 282 -11.86 9.92 20.85
N THR A 283 -13.17 9.85 20.61
CA THR A 283 -13.69 9.53 19.26
C THR A 283 -13.07 10.48 18.24
N LEU A 284 -12.44 9.95 17.20
CA LEU A 284 -11.87 10.74 16.12
C LEU A 284 -12.69 10.50 14.85
N ILE A 285 -13.06 11.59 14.18
CA ILE A 285 -13.85 11.56 12.95
C ILE A 285 -13.18 12.51 11.96
N GLU A 286 -12.69 11.97 10.83
CA GLU A 286 -12.11 12.78 9.75
C GLU A 286 -13.10 13.84 9.23
N PRO A 287 -12.64 14.98 8.66
CA PRO A 287 -11.41 15.16 7.88
C PRO A 287 -10.10 15.28 8.68
N THR A 288 -9.00 14.95 8.01
CA THR A 288 -7.60 14.88 8.49
C THR A 288 -6.95 16.25 8.76
N THR A 289 -5.77 16.23 9.37
CA THR A 289 -4.86 17.39 9.32
C THR A 289 -4.18 17.47 7.96
N GLY A 290 -3.59 18.62 7.61
CA GLY A 290 -2.61 18.66 6.52
C GLY A 290 -1.31 17.94 6.91
N PRO A 291 -0.45 17.58 5.94
CA PRO A 291 -0.57 17.88 4.51
C PRO A 291 -1.55 17.02 3.72
N HIS A 292 -2.20 17.63 2.72
CA HIS A 292 -3.13 16.95 1.83
C HIS A 292 -2.48 16.50 0.53
N GLY A 293 -2.77 15.25 0.14
CA GLY A 293 -2.26 14.65 -1.10
C GLY A 293 -2.54 15.53 -2.32
N GLU A 294 -1.55 15.66 -3.20
CA GLU A 294 -1.56 16.64 -4.29
C GLU A 294 -2.54 16.32 -5.43
N ASN A 295 -2.99 15.07 -5.52
CA ASN A 295 -3.89 14.61 -6.59
C ASN A 295 -5.38 14.59 -6.16
N TYR A 296 -5.72 15.12 -4.98
CA TYR A 296 -7.10 15.23 -4.51
C TYR A 296 -7.78 16.51 -5.00
N GLU A 297 -9.07 16.43 -5.35
CA GLU A 297 -9.94 17.61 -5.52
C GLU A 297 -10.46 18.09 -4.16
N TYR A 298 -9.54 18.54 -3.31
CA TYR A 298 -9.84 18.80 -1.89
C TYR A 298 -10.86 19.94 -1.69
N ASP A 299 -10.97 20.88 -2.64
CA ASP A 299 -11.98 21.94 -2.61
C ASP A 299 -13.41 21.39 -2.71
N LEU A 300 -13.61 20.27 -3.40
CA LEU A 300 -14.89 19.58 -3.52
C LEU A 300 -15.14 18.66 -2.31
N TYR A 301 -14.13 17.87 -1.91
CA TYR A 301 -14.23 16.95 -0.77
C TYR A 301 -14.55 17.66 0.55
N ILE A 302 -13.77 18.68 0.92
CA ILE A 302 -13.83 19.25 2.27
C ILE A 302 -15.17 19.90 2.61
N ARG A 303 -15.89 20.40 1.59
CA ARG A 303 -17.22 21.01 1.73
C ARG A 303 -18.20 20.09 2.44
N ASN A 304 -18.31 18.86 1.93
CA ASN A 304 -19.22 17.87 2.50
C ASN A 304 -18.59 17.12 3.66
N ALA A 305 -17.31 16.77 3.57
CA ALA A 305 -16.64 15.98 4.59
C ALA A 305 -16.66 16.68 5.96
N LEU A 306 -16.31 17.97 6.03
CA LEU A 306 -16.31 18.70 7.30
C LEU A 306 -17.70 18.77 7.93
N ARG A 307 -18.75 19.03 7.13
CA ARG A 307 -20.13 19.13 7.62
C ARG A 307 -20.70 17.76 8.02
N ASN A 308 -20.32 16.70 7.31
CA ASN A 308 -20.66 15.33 7.69
C ASN A 308 -19.99 14.94 9.02
N GLY A 309 -18.70 15.25 9.18
CA GLY A 309 -17.96 15.05 10.43
C GLY A 309 -18.62 15.76 11.62
N LEU A 310 -19.05 17.01 11.44
CA LEU A 310 -19.80 17.76 12.46
C LEU A 310 -21.17 17.14 12.78
N ALA A 311 -21.87 16.59 11.79
CA ALA A 311 -23.15 15.91 12.01
C ALA A 311 -22.97 14.59 12.78
N MET A 312 -21.90 13.83 12.48
CA MET A 312 -21.55 12.63 13.25
C MET A 312 -21.11 12.98 14.68
N GLU A 313 -20.33 14.05 14.87
CA GLU A 313 -19.99 14.57 16.20
C GLU A 313 -21.26 14.88 17.02
N GLU A 314 -22.21 15.61 16.45
CA GLU A 314 -23.48 15.93 17.12
C GLU A 314 -24.21 14.67 17.57
N ALA A 315 -24.31 13.66 16.70
CA ALA A 315 -24.97 12.40 17.02
C ALA A 315 -24.24 11.60 18.11
N VAL A 316 -22.90 11.55 18.07
CA VAL A 316 -22.08 10.87 19.08
C VAL A 316 -22.24 11.53 20.44
N LEU A 317 -22.20 12.87 20.52
CA LEU A 317 -22.38 13.60 21.77
C LEU A 317 -23.84 13.53 22.29
N ALA A 318 -24.82 13.36 21.40
CA ALA A 318 -26.22 13.19 21.76
C ALA A 318 -26.52 11.85 22.46
N LEU A 319 -25.58 10.90 22.46
CA LEU A 319 -25.68 9.68 23.27
C LEU A 319 -25.70 9.98 24.78
N ASP A 320 -25.21 11.16 25.20
CA ASP A 320 -25.08 11.56 26.62
C ASP A 320 -24.30 10.53 27.45
N GLU A 321 -23.32 9.87 26.82
CA GLU A 321 -22.46 8.87 27.45
C GLU A 321 -21.32 9.54 28.20
N PRO A 322 -21.20 9.41 29.54
CA PRO A 322 -20.23 10.19 30.32
C PRO A 322 -18.75 9.96 30.00
N ARG A 323 -18.43 8.88 29.27
CA ARG A 323 -17.06 8.55 28.82
C ARG A 323 -16.78 9.01 27.38
N VAL A 324 -17.76 9.66 26.75
CA VAL A 324 -17.71 10.19 25.38
C VAL A 324 -18.23 11.63 25.41
N ASP A 325 -17.40 12.53 25.96
CA ASP A 325 -17.75 13.94 26.17
C ASP A 325 -17.15 14.89 25.13
N ALA A 326 -16.36 14.37 24.20
CA ALA A 326 -15.74 15.11 23.11
C ALA A 326 -15.56 14.24 21.87
N VAL A 327 -15.50 14.90 20.70
CA VAL A 327 -15.08 14.32 19.43
C VAL A 327 -13.95 15.17 18.86
N ASN A 328 -12.94 14.49 18.34
CA ASN A 328 -11.79 15.09 17.67
C ASN A 328 -12.02 15.04 16.15
N ILE A 329 -12.23 16.19 15.53
CA ILE A 329 -12.18 16.33 14.07
C ILE A 329 -10.79 16.88 13.74
N PRO A 330 -9.83 16.07 13.25
CA PRO A 330 -8.43 16.47 13.10
C PRO A 330 -8.25 17.79 12.37
N TYR A 331 -8.97 18.00 11.26
CA TYR A 331 -8.95 19.25 10.49
C TYR A 331 -9.20 20.51 11.34
N ARG A 332 -10.11 20.40 12.32
CA ARG A 332 -10.54 21.49 13.20
C ARG A 332 -9.75 21.55 14.51
N ASN A 333 -9.30 20.41 15.02
CA ASN A 333 -8.81 20.28 16.40
C ASN A 333 -7.30 20.05 16.50
N GLN A 334 -6.62 19.73 15.40
CA GLN A 334 -5.19 19.40 15.38
C GLN A 334 -4.48 20.17 14.25
N THR A 335 -3.19 20.48 14.44
CA THR A 335 -2.40 21.20 13.43
C THR A 335 -1.49 20.29 12.60
N SER A 336 -1.35 19.02 13.00
CA SER A 336 -0.46 18.04 12.36
C SER A 336 -0.67 16.65 12.98
N GLY A 337 -0.14 15.61 12.34
CA GLY A 337 0.02 14.27 12.94
C GLY A 337 -1.10 13.28 12.63
N TRP A 338 -2.03 13.64 11.74
CA TRP A 338 -3.07 12.76 11.21
C TRP A 338 -3.39 13.16 9.77
N ASP A 339 -2.38 13.12 8.91
CA ASP A 339 -2.50 13.57 7.52
C ASP A 339 -2.96 12.46 6.55
N ASP A 340 -3.47 12.89 5.40
CA ASP A 340 -4.01 12.05 4.33
C ASP A 340 -3.13 12.06 3.07
N TRP A 341 -1.85 12.43 3.20
CA TRP A 341 -0.97 12.54 2.05
C TRP A 341 -0.89 11.26 1.20
N PRO A 342 -0.63 10.06 1.76
CA PRO A 342 -0.50 8.86 0.95
C PRO A 342 -1.86 8.23 0.58
N PRO A 343 -1.98 7.66 -0.62
CA PRO A 343 -3.20 7.02 -1.12
C PRO A 343 -3.42 5.60 -0.56
N ILE A 344 -2.89 5.29 0.63
CA ILE A 344 -2.77 3.90 1.14
C ILE A 344 -3.89 3.50 2.11
N PHE A 345 -4.63 4.50 2.60
CA PHE A 345 -5.74 4.31 3.53
C PHE A 345 -7.05 4.17 2.76
N THR A 346 -8.00 3.39 3.29
CA THR A 346 -9.29 3.15 2.62
C THR A 346 -10.02 4.45 2.21
N PRO A 347 -10.23 5.44 3.11
CA PRO A 347 -10.97 6.64 2.74
C PRO A 347 -10.21 7.52 1.74
N MET A 348 -8.88 7.55 1.84
CA MET A 348 -8.01 8.34 0.97
C MET A 348 -7.94 7.77 -0.44
N TYR A 349 -7.91 6.44 -0.57
CA TYR A 349 -8.11 5.78 -1.86
C TYR A 349 -9.50 6.12 -2.44
N ALA A 350 -10.55 6.02 -1.61
CA ALA A 350 -11.92 6.32 -2.05
C ALA A 350 -12.10 7.77 -2.53
N MET A 351 -11.35 8.74 -2.00
CA MET A 351 -11.41 10.14 -2.47
C MET A 351 -11.09 10.28 -3.96
N TYR A 352 -10.29 9.40 -4.56
CA TYR A 352 -10.05 9.40 -6.01
C TYR A 352 -11.28 9.02 -6.85
N HIS A 353 -12.29 8.45 -6.21
CA HIS A 353 -13.61 8.14 -6.77
C HIS A 353 -14.64 9.23 -6.48
N GLY A 354 -14.20 10.38 -5.97
CA GLY A 354 -15.07 11.50 -5.57
C GLY A 354 -15.92 11.19 -4.34
N VAL A 355 -15.50 10.20 -3.54
CA VAL A 355 -16.20 9.74 -2.33
C VAL A 355 -15.90 10.69 -1.18
N VAL A 356 -16.92 11.03 -0.39
CA VAL A 356 -16.73 11.66 0.92
C VAL A 356 -16.43 10.55 1.94
N GLY A 357 -15.15 10.18 2.03
CA GLY A 357 -14.62 9.15 2.92
C GLY A 357 -14.28 9.68 4.33
N HIS A 358 -14.49 8.83 5.33
CA HIS A 358 -14.10 9.08 6.73
C HIS A 358 -13.55 7.83 7.40
N THR A 359 -12.37 7.94 8.03
CA THR A 359 -11.99 7.10 9.18
C THR A 359 -12.80 7.55 10.40
N VAL A 360 -13.42 6.60 11.09
CA VAL A 360 -14.05 6.81 12.41
C VAL A 360 -13.38 5.92 13.45
N GLU A 361 -12.63 6.53 14.35
CA GLU A 361 -11.94 5.86 15.47
C GLU A 361 -12.78 5.97 16.75
N ILE A 362 -13.23 4.83 17.29
CA ILE A 362 -14.02 4.79 18.53
C ILE A 362 -13.12 4.88 19.79
N PRO A 363 -13.61 5.34 20.94
CA PRO A 363 -12.72 5.86 21.99
C PRO A 363 -12.05 4.79 22.89
N LEU A 364 -12.77 3.76 23.32
CA LEU A 364 -12.38 3.00 24.52
C LEU A 364 -11.75 1.65 24.19
N ASN A 365 -10.45 1.46 24.37
CA ASN A 365 -9.83 0.14 24.17
C ASN A 365 -10.34 -0.90 25.22
N PRO A 366 -11.01 -2.00 24.81
CA PRO A 366 -11.50 -3.04 25.70
C PRO A 366 -10.48 -4.17 25.94
N ARG A 367 -9.37 -4.22 25.19
CA ARG A 367 -8.38 -5.30 25.24
C ARG A 367 -7.54 -5.24 26.52
N GLY A 368 -7.10 -6.41 27.00
CA GLY A 368 -6.23 -6.51 28.18
C GLY A 368 -6.89 -6.19 29.53
N ILE A 369 -8.22 -5.99 29.56
CA ILE A 369 -8.97 -5.68 30.78
C ILE A 369 -9.42 -6.98 31.45
N GLU A 370 -8.97 -7.23 32.68
CA GLU A 370 -9.36 -8.43 33.47
C GLU A 370 -10.83 -8.39 33.90
N ASP A 371 -11.33 -7.23 34.33
CA ASP A 371 -12.72 -7.07 34.77
C ASP A 371 -13.70 -7.17 33.59
N GLU A 372 -14.45 -8.27 33.56
CA GLU A 372 -15.44 -8.57 32.53
C GLU A 372 -16.50 -7.48 32.40
N ALA A 373 -16.99 -6.93 33.50
CA ALA A 373 -18.04 -5.92 33.47
C ALA A 373 -17.54 -4.60 32.83
N GLU A 374 -16.32 -4.18 33.16
CA GLU A 374 -15.71 -2.99 32.56
C GLU A 374 -15.40 -3.21 31.07
N ARG A 375 -14.94 -4.41 30.70
CA ARG A 375 -14.68 -4.77 29.31
C ARG A 375 -15.95 -4.71 28.46
N HIS A 376 -17.04 -5.31 28.95
CA HIS A 376 -18.33 -5.30 28.27
C HIS A 376 -18.97 -3.90 28.24
N GLU A 377 -18.74 -3.08 29.26
CA GLU A 377 -19.22 -1.70 29.25
C GLU A 377 -18.52 -0.86 28.18
N ARG A 378 -17.21 -1.06 27.96
CA ARG A 378 -16.48 -0.39 26.88
C ARG A 378 -16.99 -0.80 25.51
N THR A 379 -17.19 -2.09 25.27
CA THR A 379 -17.69 -2.58 23.98
C THR A 379 -19.12 -2.12 23.73
N ARG A 380 -19.97 -2.06 24.76
CA ARG A 380 -21.31 -1.46 24.67
C ARG A 380 -21.25 0.01 24.24
N ILE A 381 -20.41 0.82 24.89
CA ILE A 381 -20.25 2.25 24.57
C ILE A 381 -19.70 2.43 23.15
N ASN A 382 -18.64 1.72 22.80
CA ASN A 382 -18.02 1.80 21.48
C ASN A 382 -18.98 1.39 20.36
N THR A 383 -19.77 0.34 20.57
CA THR A 383 -20.80 -0.09 19.61
C THR A 383 -21.88 1.00 19.43
N ALA A 384 -22.27 1.67 20.50
CA ALA A 384 -23.21 2.80 20.43
C ALA A 384 -22.63 4.01 19.68
N VAL A 385 -21.36 4.35 19.90
CA VAL A 385 -20.63 5.41 19.18
C VAL A 385 -20.54 5.08 17.69
N ALA A 386 -20.11 3.87 17.34
CA ALA A 386 -20.02 3.40 15.97
C ALA A 386 -21.37 3.47 15.26
N ARG A 387 -22.43 3.00 15.90
CA ARG A 387 -23.80 3.07 15.38
C ARG A 387 -24.27 4.51 15.16
N ALA A 388 -24.01 5.40 16.12
CA ALA A 388 -24.39 6.81 16.01
C ALA A 388 -23.70 7.49 14.82
N ALA A 389 -22.42 7.21 14.59
CA ALA A 389 -21.68 7.72 13.42
C ALA A 389 -22.27 7.18 12.10
N ILE A 390 -22.55 5.87 12.00
CA ILE A 390 -23.15 5.26 10.82
C ILE A 390 -24.52 5.87 10.50
N GLU A 391 -25.44 5.90 11.48
CA GLU A 391 -26.79 6.45 11.28
C GLU A 391 -26.73 7.95 10.93
N ALA A 392 -25.82 8.72 11.54
CA ALA A 392 -25.64 10.14 11.25
C ALA A 392 -25.09 10.41 9.85
N ASN A 393 -24.13 9.61 9.37
CA ASN A 393 -23.63 9.67 8.00
C ASN A 393 -24.76 9.40 6.99
N PHE A 394 -25.59 8.39 7.21
CA PHE A 394 -26.73 8.10 6.34
C PHE A 394 -27.76 9.23 6.34
N ALA A 395 -28.07 9.77 7.52
CA ALA A 395 -28.98 10.91 7.62
C ALA A 395 -28.42 12.16 6.94
N TRP A 396 -27.10 12.39 7.01
CA TRP A 396 -26.42 13.47 6.30
C TRP A 396 -26.48 13.26 4.78
N ALA A 397 -26.10 12.08 4.30
CA ALA A 397 -26.11 11.74 2.88
C ALA A 397 -27.52 11.86 2.29
N HIS A 398 -28.55 11.43 3.02
CA HIS A 398 -29.94 11.56 2.61
C HIS A 398 -30.37 13.02 2.41
N ARG A 399 -30.05 13.90 3.35
CA ARG A 399 -30.39 15.33 3.27
C ARG A 399 -29.61 16.08 2.19
N ASN A 400 -28.42 15.61 1.83
CA ASN A 400 -27.48 16.33 0.97
C ASN A 400 -27.13 15.57 -0.32
N ARG A 401 -27.93 14.55 -0.70
CA ARG A 401 -27.65 13.63 -1.82
C ARG A 401 -27.24 14.34 -3.11
N MET A 402 -27.99 15.36 -3.50
CA MET A 402 -27.72 16.11 -4.74
C MET A 402 -26.45 16.96 -4.65
N SER A 403 -26.07 17.45 -3.46
CA SER A 403 -24.81 18.18 -3.30
C SER A 403 -23.61 17.25 -3.41
N LEU A 404 -23.69 16.08 -2.78
CA LEU A 404 -22.66 15.04 -2.86
C LEU A 404 -22.47 14.58 -4.31
N LEU A 405 -23.56 14.29 -5.02
CA LEU A 405 -23.52 13.90 -6.42
C LEU A 405 -22.95 15.01 -7.31
N ALA A 406 -23.35 16.27 -7.11
CA ALA A 406 -22.85 17.39 -7.89
C ALA A 406 -21.33 17.57 -7.77
N ASP A 407 -20.78 17.43 -6.55
CA ASP A 407 -19.33 17.54 -6.32
C ASP A 407 -18.58 16.35 -6.96
N GLN A 408 -19.12 15.13 -6.90
CA GLN A 408 -18.54 13.97 -7.59
C GLN A 408 -18.54 14.13 -9.12
N LEU A 409 -19.66 14.57 -9.71
CA LEU A 409 -19.76 14.84 -11.15
C LEU A 409 -18.79 15.96 -11.59
N GLU A 410 -18.65 17.02 -10.80
CA GLU A 410 -17.71 18.10 -11.09
C GLU A 410 -16.26 17.63 -11.05
N MET A 411 -15.89 16.74 -10.12
CA MET A 411 -14.57 16.12 -10.10
C MET A 411 -14.27 15.36 -11.40
N PHE A 412 -15.19 14.51 -11.86
CA PHE A 412 -15.01 13.74 -13.10
C PHE A 412 -15.00 14.64 -14.34
N ARG A 413 -15.84 15.68 -14.37
CA ARG A 413 -15.86 16.67 -15.46
C ARG A 413 -14.56 17.48 -15.52
N ARG A 414 -13.98 17.88 -14.38
CA ARG A 414 -12.64 18.50 -14.35
C ARG A 414 -11.58 17.54 -14.88
N GLY A 415 -11.75 16.25 -14.61
CA GLY A 415 -10.96 15.12 -15.12
C GLY A 415 -10.87 15.10 -16.63
N GLU A 416 -12.02 14.90 -17.26
CA GLU A 416 -12.15 14.86 -18.71
C GLU A 416 -11.69 16.17 -19.37
N ALA A 417 -11.92 17.32 -18.73
CA ALA A 417 -11.49 18.62 -19.24
C ALA A 417 -9.96 18.84 -19.14
N GLY A 418 -9.22 17.99 -18.40
CA GLY A 418 -7.79 18.17 -18.14
C GLY A 418 -7.48 19.40 -17.28
N GLU A 419 -8.39 19.76 -16.37
CA GLU A 419 -8.20 20.91 -15.49
C GLU A 419 -7.24 20.60 -14.33
N SER A 420 -6.51 21.62 -13.89
CA SER A 420 -5.71 21.57 -12.65
C SER A 420 -6.62 21.51 -11.42
N SER A 421 -6.12 20.92 -10.33
CA SER A 421 -6.80 20.96 -9.02
C SER A 421 -6.91 22.39 -8.49
N ARG A 422 -7.89 22.67 -7.63
CA ARG A 422 -8.18 24.01 -7.10
C ARG A 422 -7.88 24.13 -5.60
N PRO A 423 -7.58 25.35 -5.09
CA PRO A 423 -7.41 25.56 -3.66
C PRO A 423 -8.78 25.52 -2.96
N ILE A 424 -8.79 25.24 -1.65
CA ILE A 424 -9.99 25.30 -0.83
C ILE A 424 -10.55 26.72 -0.84
N ASP A 425 -11.82 26.86 -1.19
CA ASP A 425 -12.56 28.14 -1.21
C ASP A 425 -13.83 28.15 -0.35
N ASP A 426 -14.15 27.03 0.32
CA ASP A 426 -15.30 26.94 1.24
C ASP A 426 -15.07 27.76 2.52
N GLU A 427 -15.96 28.71 2.79
CA GLU A 427 -15.84 29.64 3.91
C GLU A 427 -15.77 28.91 5.27
N LEU A 428 -16.54 27.83 5.45
CA LEU A 428 -16.56 27.07 6.69
C LEU A 428 -15.25 26.30 6.90
N ALA A 429 -14.74 25.64 5.87
CA ALA A 429 -13.44 24.98 5.92
C ALA A 429 -12.32 25.96 6.27
N LEU A 430 -12.30 27.14 5.63
CA LEU A 430 -11.30 28.18 5.91
C LEU A 430 -11.39 28.72 7.35
N ASP A 431 -12.60 28.86 7.91
CA ASP A 431 -12.81 29.35 9.28
C ASP A 431 -12.43 28.31 10.34
N LEU A 432 -12.74 27.03 10.10
CA LEU A 432 -12.51 25.96 11.06
C LEU A 432 -11.13 25.32 10.98
N ALA A 433 -10.35 25.56 9.92
CA ALA A 433 -9.03 24.97 9.75
C ALA A 433 -8.09 25.32 10.92
N ALA A 434 -7.62 24.30 11.63
CA ALA A 434 -6.54 24.46 12.60
C ALA A 434 -5.20 24.60 11.89
N GLY A 435 -4.47 25.68 12.19
CA GLY A 435 -3.15 25.93 11.62
C GLY A 435 -3.17 26.00 10.09
N ASP A 436 -2.48 25.08 9.44
CA ASP A 436 -2.26 25.06 8.00
C ASP A 436 -3.14 24.03 7.27
N ASN A 437 -4.13 23.44 7.93
CA ASN A 437 -5.01 22.42 7.32
C ASN A 437 -5.82 22.94 6.11
N ALA A 438 -5.96 24.25 5.92
CA ALA A 438 -6.56 24.81 4.71
C ALA A 438 -5.61 24.84 3.49
N LYS A 439 -4.33 24.48 3.64
CA LYS A 439 -3.34 24.54 2.56
C LYS A 439 -3.35 23.25 1.76
N THR A 440 -3.46 23.39 0.44
CA THR A 440 -3.40 22.28 -0.53
C THR A 440 -2.29 22.51 -1.54
N PHE A 441 -1.74 21.44 -2.11
CA PHE A 441 -0.87 21.53 -3.28
C PHE A 441 -1.69 21.40 -4.54
N GLN A 442 -1.51 22.36 -5.44
CA GLN A 442 -2.15 22.31 -6.73
C GLN A 442 -1.35 21.45 -7.68
N GLN A 443 -2.04 20.55 -8.37
CA GLN A 443 -1.49 19.68 -9.39
C GLN A 443 -1.94 20.09 -10.78
N ASP A 444 -0.94 20.31 -11.64
CA ASP A 444 -1.10 20.37 -13.09
C ASP A 444 -0.83 18.98 -13.66
N TYR A 445 -1.83 18.40 -14.32
CA TYR A 445 -1.73 17.07 -14.90
C TYR A 445 -1.02 17.11 -16.26
N PRO A 446 -0.18 16.12 -16.60
CA PRO A 446 0.39 16.03 -17.95
C PRO A 446 -0.71 15.76 -18.97
N ARG A 447 -0.41 15.94 -20.26
CA ARG A 447 -1.37 15.56 -21.32
C ARG A 447 -1.62 14.05 -21.34
N ALA A 448 -0.58 13.24 -21.22
CA ALA A 448 -0.68 11.78 -21.27
C ALA A 448 0.56 11.11 -20.66
N TYR A 449 0.45 9.82 -20.36
CA TYR A 449 1.59 8.93 -20.20
C TYR A 449 1.59 7.91 -21.34
N VAL A 450 2.78 7.55 -21.85
CA VAL A 450 2.95 6.52 -22.87
C VAL A 450 3.81 5.39 -22.30
N ILE A 451 3.30 4.16 -22.38
CA ILE A 451 4.01 2.94 -21.99
C ILE A 451 4.37 2.19 -23.27
N PRO A 452 5.64 2.22 -23.74
CA PRO A 452 6.00 1.69 -25.06
C PRO A 452 5.80 0.17 -25.22
N GLY A 453 5.77 -0.58 -24.11
CA GLY A 453 5.82 -2.05 -24.03
C GLY A 453 4.53 -2.84 -24.26
N GLY A 454 3.59 -2.39 -25.10
CA GLY A 454 2.32 -3.12 -25.26
C GLY A 454 2.34 -4.36 -26.15
N THR A 455 1.17 -4.97 -26.40
CA THR A 455 0.95 -6.33 -26.98
C THR A 455 1.76 -6.73 -28.24
N GLY A 456 2.43 -5.78 -28.89
CA GLY A 456 3.42 -6.04 -29.95
C GLY A 456 4.81 -6.50 -29.48
N ARG A 457 5.16 -6.28 -28.21
CA ARG A 457 6.45 -6.65 -27.59
C ARG A 457 6.22 -7.83 -26.63
N ARG A 458 6.35 -9.06 -27.15
CA ARG A 458 6.27 -10.26 -26.32
C ARG A 458 7.38 -10.26 -25.27
N GLY A 459 7.12 -10.76 -24.07
CA GLY A 459 8.10 -10.80 -22.98
C GLY A 459 8.33 -9.48 -22.26
N ASP A 460 7.30 -8.65 -22.13
CA ASP A 460 7.31 -7.39 -21.35
C ASP A 460 6.27 -7.49 -20.21
N PRO A 461 6.50 -8.36 -19.21
CA PRO A 461 5.54 -8.61 -18.14
C PRO A 461 5.31 -7.37 -17.27
N GLN A 462 6.31 -6.50 -17.07
CA GLN A 462 6.20 -5.28 -16.27
C GLN A 462 5.19 -4.29 -16.87
N SER A 463 5.27 -4.03 -18.19
CA SER A 463 4.32 -3.13 -18.86
C SER A 463 2.89 -3.68 -18.81
N ALA A 464 2.72 -4.99 -19.03
CA ALA A 464 1.41 -5.62 -18.94
C ALA A 464 0.85 -5.61 -17.50
N ARG A 465 1.71 -5.81 -16.49
CA ARG A 465 1.37 -5.74 -15.07
C ARG A 465 0.93 -4.34 -14.65
N LEU A 466 1.66 -3.30 -15.05
CA LEU A 466 1.29 -1.91 -14.78
C LEU A 466 -0.02 -1.52 -15.45
N VAL A 467 -0.21 -1.89 -16.73
CA VAL A 467 -1.47 -1.59 -17.44
C VAL A 467 -2.64 -2.34 -16.85
N ARG A 468 -2.46 -3.60 -16.46
CA ARG A 468 -3.50 -4.33 -15.73
C ARG A 468 -3.86 -3.62 -14.43
N PHE A 469 -2.87 -3.18 -13.66
CA PHE A 469 -3.12 -2.45 -12.42
C PHE A 469 -3.89 -1.15 -12.63
N LEU A 470 -3.56 -0.38 -13.67
CA LEU A 470 -4.33 0.81 -14.06
C LEU A 470 -5.79 0.46 -14.36
N LEU A 471 -6.04 -0.57 -15.17
CA LEU A 471 -7.40 -1.01 -15.50
C LEU A 471 -8.16 -1.53 -14.27
N ASP A 472 -7.49 -2.30 -13.41
CA ASP A 472 -8.06 -2.80 -12.16
C ASP A 472 -8.46 -1.62 -11.25
N ASN A 473 -7.79 -0.46 -11.35
CA ASN A 473 -8.09 0.78 -10.62
C ASN A 473 -9.01 1.76 -11.39
N ASP A 474 -9.79 1.27 -12.37
CA ASP A 474 -10.74 2.06 -13.17
C ASP A 474 -10.09 3.21 -13.97
N VAL A 475 -8.79 3.10 -14.28
CA VAL A 475 -8.08 4.06 -15.14
C VAL A 475 -8.22 3.64 -16.61
N GLU A 476 -8.66 4.56 -17.45
CA GLU A 476 -8.77 4.34 -18.88
C GLU A 476 -7.38 4.28 -19.53
N VAL A 477 -7.09 3.14 -20.15
CA VAL A 477 -5.88 2.92 -20.93
C VAL A 477 -6.25 2.63 -22.37
N HIS A 478 -5.52 3.22 -23.31
CA HIS A 478 -5.69 3.00 -24.73
C HIS A 478 -4.46 2.33 -25.34
N GLN A 479 -4.62 1.62 -26.45
CA GLN A 479 -3.52 1.05 -27.21
C GLN A 479 -3.44 1.61 -28.63
N ALA A 480 -2.24 1.95 -29.08
CA ALA A 480 -1.99 2.46 -30.42
C ALA A 480 -2.07 1.36 -31.48
N ARG A 481 -3.05 1.40 -32.39
CA ARG A 481 -3.15 0.47 -33.54
C ARG A 481 -2.11 0.70 -34.63
N ARG A 482 -1.59 1.93 -34.70
CA ARG A 482 -0.64 2.41 -35.70
C ARG A 482 0.25 3.45 -35.04
N PRO A 483 1.41 3.80 -35.62
CA PRO A 483 2.21 4.89 -35.10
C PRO A 483 1.40 6.19 -34.99
N PHE A 484 1.60 6.92 -33.89
CA PHE A 484 0.85 8.11 -33.52
C PHE A 484 1.79 9.20 -33.00
N ARG A 485 1.25 10.39 -32.75
CA ARG A 485 1.99 11.49 -32.10
C ARG A 485 1.33 11.93 -30.79
N ALA A 486 2.17 12.26 -29.83
CA ALA A 486 1.82 12.89 -28.55
C ALA A 486 2.92 13.88 -28.20
N GLY A 487 2.57 15.10 -27.75
CA GLY A 487 3.57 16.13 -27.39
C GLY A 487 4.57 16.50 -28.49
N GLY A 488 4.21 16.29 -29.77
CA GLY A 488 5.12 16.51 -30.91
C GLY A 488 6.06 15.34 -31.22
N GLU A 489 6.17 14.35 -30.34
CA GLU A 489 6.97 13.15 -30.54
C GLU A 489 6.19 12.06 -31.28
N ARG A 490 6.88 11.04 -31.79
CA ARG A 490 6.27 9.94 -32.55
C ARG A 490 6.52 8.60 -31.86
N TYR A 491 5.43 7.91 -31.56
CA TYR A 491 5.43 6.65 -30.86
C TYR A 491 5.05 5.49 -31.80
N PRO A 492 5.55 4.27 -31.56
CA PRO A 492 5.23 3.10 -32.38
C PRO A 492 3.79 2.61 -32.17
N ALA A 493 3.33 1.73 -33.07
CA ALA A 493 2.13 0.94 -32.81
C ALA A 493 2.39 -0.05 -31.66
N GLY A 494 1.34 -0.41 -30.93
CA GLY A 494 1.39 -1.32 -29.79
C GLY A 494 1.60 -0.63 -28.45
N ALA A 495 2.14 0.59 -28.41
CA ALA A 495 2.29 1.34 -27.16
C ALA A 495 0.93 1.60 -26.48
N TYR A 496 0.91 1.52 -25.16
CA TYR A 496 -0.23 1.95 -24.37
C TYR A 496 -0.15 3.46 -24.08
N VAL A 497 -1.30 4.08 -23.93
CA VAL A 497 -1.47 5.52 -23.70
C VAL A 497 -2.50 5.71 -22.61
N VAL A 498 -2.11 6.37 -21.54
CA VAL A 498 -3.02 6.86 -20.50
C VAL A 498 -3.30 8.31 -20.83
N ASP A 499 -4.49 8.59 -21.37
CA ASP A 499 -4.93 9.96 -21.65
C ASP A 499 -5.37 10.60 -20.32
N MET A 500 -4.71 11.65 -19.86
CA MET A 500 -5.07 12.29 -18.58
C MET A 500 -6.36 13.12 -18.65
N HIS A 501 -6.96 13.27 -19.83
CA HIS A 501 -8.31 13.80 -20.00
C HIS A 501 -9.35 12.70 -19.75
N GLN A 502 -9.45 12.25 -18.50
CA GLN A 502 -10.36 11.19 -18.07
C GLN A 502 -10.85 11.43 -16.64
N ALA A 503 -11.96 10.81 -16.26
CA ALA A 503 -12.58 10.99 -14.95
C ALA A 503 -11.62 10.68 -13.78
N LYS A 504 -10.86 9.58 -13.86
CA LYS A 504 -9.95 9.10 -12.81
C LYS A 504 -8.52 9.64 -12.91
N ARG A 505 -8.31 10.84 -13.51
CA ARG A 505 -6.97 11.41 -13.73
C ARG A 505 -6.11 11.55 -12.47
N GLY A 506 -6.73 11.83 -11.30
CA GLY A 506 -6.01 11.98 -10.04
C GLY A 506 -5.36 10.67 -9.59
N LEU A 507 -6.08 9.55 -9.71
CA LEU A 507 -5.55 8.22 -9.40
C LEU A 507 -4.51 7.79 -10.43
N ALA A 508 -4.80 7.99 -11.72
CA ALA A 508 -3.85 7.71 -12.79
C ALA A 508 -2.51 8.44 -12.59
N ASN A 509 -2.55 9.73 -12.19
CA ASN A 509 -1.35 10.51 -11.89
C ASN A 509 -0.63 10.00 -10.63
N THR A 510 -1.38 9.61 -9.60
CA THR A 510 -0.82 9.03 -8.37
C THR A 510 -0.10 7.70 -8.64
N ILE A 511 -0.57 6.91 -9.60
CA ILE A 511 0.05 5.64 -9.98
C ILE A 511 1.31 5.86 -10.84
N LEU A 512 1.30 6.86 -11.73
CA LEU A 512 2.30 7.00 -12.80
C LEU A 512 3.33 8.10 -12.60
N ASP A 513 2.98 9.18 -11.90
CA ASP A 513 3.90 10.27 -11.63
C ASP A 513 4.88 9.88 -10.52
N VAL A 514 6.05 10.52 -10.49
CA VAL A 514 7.02 10.29 -9.41
C VAL A 514 6.55 10.91 -8.09
N GLY A 515 5.69 11.91 -8.14
CA GLY A 515 5.21 12.67 -6.99
C GLY A 515 6.08 13.90 -6.69
N ARG A 516 6.11 14.31 -5.42
CA ARG A 516 6.75 15.56 -4.99
C ARG A 516 7.69 15.37 -3.80
N ASP A 517 8.83 16.06 -3.83
CA ASP A 517 9.63 16.32 -2.63
C ASP A 517 8.94 17.36 -1.75
N VAL A 518 8.45 16.91 -0.59
CA VAL A 518 7.79 17.71 0.43
C VAL A 518 8.65 17.97 1.67
N THR A 519 9.95 17.65 1.60
CA THR A 519 10.92 17.77 2.71
C THR A 519 10.92 19.16 3.35
N THR A 520 10.83 20.22 2.53
CA THR A 520 10.87 21.61 3.01
C THR A 520 9.50 22.18 3.34
N ASN A 521 8.44 21.45 2.99
CA ASN A 521 7.06 21.87 3.19
C ASN A 521 6.54 21.48 4.56
N PHE A 522 6.93 20.32 5.08
CA PHE A 522 6.43 19.78 6.34
C PHE A 522 7.56 19.34 7.27
N PRO A 523 7.42 19.50 8.59
CA PRO A 523 8.44 19.04 9.54
C PRO A 523 8.44 17.51 9.72
N THR A 524 7.32 16.85 9.46
CA THR A 524 7.11 15.40 9.60
C THR A 524 5.88 14.98 8.81
N MET A 525 5.75 13.69 8.54
CA MET A 525 4.62 13.04 7.88
C MET A 525 4.07 11.95 8.81
N TYR A 526 2.77 11.68 8.74
CA TYR A 526 2.12 10.65 9.55
C TYR A 526 2.56 9.23 9.15
N ASP A 527 2.68 8.98 7.85
CA ASP A 527 3.22 7.74 7.28
C ASP A 527 4.12 8.08 6.07
N ILE A 528 4.13 7.26 5.03
CA ILE A 528 4.87 7.51 3.80
C ILE A 528 4.35 8.71 3.00
N SER A 529 5.22 9.29 2.18
CA SER A 529 4.95 10.51 1.42
C SER A 529 5.30 10.43 -0.08
N ALA A 530 5.78 9.29 -0.55
CA ALA A 530 5.98 9.02 -1.97
C ALA A 530 5.46 7.64 -2.34
N TRP A 531 4.90 7.55 -3.55
CA TRP A 531 4.42 6.31 -4.14
C TRP A 531 4.40 6.44 -5.66
N SER A 532 4.90 5.44 -6.39
CA SER A 532 4.84 5.46 -7.86
C SER A 532 5.06 4.07 -8.44
N HIS A 533 4.04 3.54 -9.11
CA HIS A 533 4.17 2.29 -9.84
C HIS A 533 4.95 2.51 -11.14
N GLY A 534 4.76 3.67 -11.77
CA GLY A 534 5.46 4.05 -12.99
C GLY A 534 6.98 4.05 -12.81
N GLU A 535 7.47 4.48 -11.64
CA GLU A 535 8.90 4.55 -11.35
C GLU A 535 9.47 3.30 -10.65
N LEU A 536 8.64 2.47 -10.00
CA LEU A 536 9.13 1.39 -9.12
C LEU A 536 8.76 -0.04 -9.58
N TRP A 537 7.93 -0.22 -10.62
CA TRP A 537 7.51 -1.55 -11.09
C TRP A 537 8.29 -2.09 -12.30
N GLY A 538 9.24 -1.32 -12.84
CA GLY A 538 10.11 -1.78 -13.93
C GLY A 538 9.56 -1.55 -15.34
N ALA A 539 8.36 -0.96 -15.50
CA ALA A 539 7.84 -0.59 -16.81
C ALA A 539 8.42 0.77 -17.27
N ASP A 540 8.73 0.91 -18.56
CA ASP A 540 9.10 2.21 -19.13
C ASP A 540 7.85 3.08 -19.27
N VAL A 541 7.82 4.21 -18.56
CA VAL A 541 6.73 5.18 -18.57
C VAL A 541 7.24 6.53 -19.03
N GLN A 542 6.67 7.03 -20.12
CA GLN A 542 7.08 8.30 -20.73
C GLN A 542 6.00 9.36 -20.50
N ARG A 543 6.34 10.41 -19.74
CA ARG A 543 5.45 11.54 -19.47
C ARG A 543 5.37 12.48 -20.67
N VAL A 544 4.17 12.74 -21.16
CA VAL A 544 3.88 13.75 -22.19
C VAL A 544 3.29 14.98 -21.50
N SER A 545 4.14 15.96 -21.18
CA SER A 545 3.75 17.12 -20.39
C SER A 545 2.63 17.95 -21.04
N ASP A 546 2.75 18.29 -22.32
CA ASP A 546 1.79 19.16 -23.03
C ASP A 546 1.61 18.78 -24.51
N GLY A 547 0.80 19.55 -25.23
CA GLY A 547 0.59 19.40 -26.68
C GLY A 547 -0.61 18.52 -27.06
N ALA A 548 -0.70 18.18 -28.35
CA ALA A 548 -1.80 17.38 -28.88
C ALA A 548 -1.54 15.87 -28.76
N LEU A 549 -2.60 15.10 -28.50
CA LEU A 549 -2.62 13.64 -28.58
C LEU A 549 -3.45 13.17 -29.78
N GLU A 550 -2.87 12.32 -30.64
CA GLU A 550 -3.58 11.73 -31.79
C GLU A 550 -4.52 10.57 -31.39
N THR A 551 -5.62 10.87 -30.69
CA THR A 551 -6.57 9.87 -30.16
C THR A 551 -7.17 8.92 -31.21
N ARG A 552 -7.32 9.37 -32.47
CA ARG A 552 -7.82 8.53 -33.59
C ARG A 552 -6.94 7.33 -33.94
N ALA A 553 -5.71 7.26 -33.43
CA ALA A 553 -4.82 6.11 -33.61
C ALA A 553 -5.00 5.04 -32.51
N LEU A 554 -5.74 5.38 -31.46
CA LEU A 554 -5.86 4.60 -30.24
C LEU A 554 -7.18 3.81 -30.23
N ASP A 555 -7.21 2.71 -29.48
CA ASP A 555 -8.40 1.93 -29.11
C ASP A 555 -8.37 1.70 -27.60
N LEU A 556 -9.53 1.68 -26.95
CA LEU A 556 -9.65 1.39 -25.53
C LEU A 556 -9.17 -0.04 -25.22
N VAL A 557 -8.43 -0.20 -24.13
CA VAL A 557 -7.98 -1.49 -23.60
C VAL A 557 -8.95 -1.92 -22.51
N THR A 558 -9.43 -3.16 -22.59
CA THR A 558 -10.31 -3.76 -21.57
C THR A 558 -9.62 -4.87 -20.78
N GLN A 559 -8.45 -5.32 -21.23
CA GLN A 559 -7.65 -6.32 -20.54
C GLN A 559 -6.18 -6.20 -20.95
N ALA A 560 -5.28 -6.35 -19.98
CA ALA A 560 -3.87 -6.53 -20.21
C ALA A 560 -3.38 -7.77 -19.49
N ALA A 561 -2.71 -8.65 -20.23
CA ALA A 561 -2.07 -9.84 -19.68
C ALA A 561 -0.65 -9.95 -20.24
N PRO A 562 0.34 -10.35 -19.43
CA PRO A 562 1.67 -10.70 -19.92
C PRO A 562 1.57 -11.74 -21.04
N THR A 563 2.31 -11.54 -22.12
CA THR A 563 2.36 -12.51 -23.24
C THR A 563 3.76 -13.09 -23.36
N GLY A 564 3.90 -14.31 -22.84
CA GLY A 564 5.14 -15.08 -22.94
C GLY A 564 5.50 -15.42 -24.37
N TRP A 565 6.76 -15.80 -24.57
CA TRP A 565 7.23 -16.26 -25.86
C TRP A 565 8.38 -17.24 -25.72
N VAL A 566 8.37 -18.28 -26.54
CA VAL A 566 9.47 -19.24 -26.61
C VAL A 566 9.96 -19.32 -28.05
N ALA A 567 11.28 -19.11 -28.24
CA ALA A 567 11.92 -19.25 -29.53
C ALA A 567 11.60 -20.61 -30.18
N PRO A 568 11.31 -20.67 -31.49
CA PRO A 568 10.91 -21.89 -32.16
C PRO A 568 12.07 -22.90 -32.24
N GLY A 569 11.73 -24.18 -32.38
CA GLY A 569 12.70 -25.27 -32.46
C GLY A 569 13.27 -25.67 -31.11
N GLN A 570 14.44 -26.31 -31.11
CA GLN A 570 15.14 -26.76 -29.90
C GLN A 570 16.60 -26.30 -29.97
N PRO A 571 16.89 -25.02 -29.70
CA PRO A 571 18.24 -24.49 -29.67
C PRO A 571 19.06 -25.20 -28.58
N PRO A 572 20.40 -25.03 -28.55
CA PRO A 572 21.19 -25.54 -27.44
C PRO A 572 20.73 -25.05 -26.07
N PHE A 573 20.37 -23.76 -25.97
CA PHE A 573 19.85 -23.13 -24.76
C PHE A 573 18.72 -22.15 -25.09
N TYR A 574 17.85 -21.91 -24.10
CA TYR A 574 16.94 -20.80 -24.05
C TYR A 574 17.43 -19.79 -23.03
N ALA A 575 17.51 -18.50 -23.37
CA ALA A 575 17.91 -17.42 -22.48
C ALA A 575 16.73 -16.48 -22.18
N PHE A 576 16.63 -16.03 -20.93
CA PHE A 576 15.56 -15.16 -20.42
C PHE A 576 16.09 -14.17 -19.38
N ASP A 577 15.30 -13.13 -19.13
CA ASP A 577 15.63 -12.01 -18.24
C ASP A 577 15.08 -12.24 -16.83
N THR A 578 15.86 -11.86 -15.80
CA THR A 578 15.50 -11.96 -14.38
C THR A 578 15.38 -10.60 -13.68
N GLY A 579 15.46 -9.48 -14.41
CA GLY A 579 15.33 -8.11 -13.92
C GLY A 579 13.91 -7.69 -13.53
N SER A 580 12.98 -8.65 -13.40
CA SER A 580 11.59 -8.42 -12.97
C SER A 580 11.13 -9.53 -12.06
N LEU A 581 10.09 -9.26 -11.26
CA LEU A 581 9.44 -10.30 -10.45
C LEU A 581 9.04 -11.53 -11.31
N ALA A 582 8.45 -11.33 -12.48
CA ALA A 582 8.07 -12.43 -13.37
C ALA A 582 9.29 -13.24 -13.85
N GLY A 583 10.41 -12.57 -14.12
CA GLY A 583 11.68 -13.21 -14.45
C GLY A 583 12.25 -14.02 -13.29
N VAL A 584 12.19 -13.46 -12.07
CA VAL A 584 12.63 -14.15 -10.85
C VAL A 584 11.79 -15.40 -10.58
N GLN A 585 10.46 -15.28 -10.67
CA GLN A 585 9.53 -16.40 -10.51
C GLN A 585 9.77 -17.47 -11.58
N ALA A 586 10.04 -17.10 -12.83
CA ALA A 586 10.38 -18.04 -13.89
C ALA A 586 11.69 -18.79 -13.60
N ALA A 587 12.69 -18.11 -13.02
CA ALA A 587 13.95 -18.74 -12.61
C ALA A 587 13.73 -19.76 -11.49
N ASN A 588 13.07 -19.37 -10.38
CA ASN A 588 12.79 -20.28 -9.27
C ASN A 588 11.90 -21.46 -9.70
N HIS A 589 10.87 -21.22 -10.54
CA HIS A 589 10.07 -22.30 -11.11
C HIS A 589 10.89 -23.33 -11.90
N LEU A 590 11.91 -22.88 -12.64
CA LEU A 590 12.79 -23.78 -13.39
C LEU A 590 13.75 -24.53 -12.47
N LEU A 591 14.27 -23.88 -11.42
CA LEU A 591 15.12 -24.50 -10.40
C LEU A 591 14.36 -25.57 -9.62
N ASP A 592 13.13 -25.29 -9.18
CA ASP A 592 12.22 -26.23 -8.52
C ASP A 592 11.90 -27.47 -9.37
N ALA A 593 11.92 -27.31 -10.69
CA ALA A 593 11.72 -28.38 -11.65
C ALA A 593 13.01 -29.17 -11.96
N ASP A 594 14.07 -28.99 -11.18
CA ASP A 594 15.41 -29.58 -11.39
C ASP A 594 16.00 -29.26 -12.78
N VAL A 595 15.57 -28.17 -13.41
CA VAL A 595 16.12 -27.75 -14.70
C VAL A 595 17.47 -27.10 -14.46
N ARG A 596 18.51 -27.62 -15.13
CA ARG A 596 19.84 -26.99 -15.08
C ARG A 596 19.73 -25.54 -15.57
N THR A 597 20.00 -24.59 -14.67
CA THR A 597 20.02 -23.17 -14.96
C THR A 597 21.44 -22.62 -14.84
N VAL A 598 21.79 -21.68 -15.71
CA VAL A 598 23.08 -20.99 -15.69
C VAL A 598 22.88 -19.48 -15.85
N ARG A 599 23.72 -18.67 -15.23
CA ARG A 599 23.80 -17.22 -15.40
C ARG A 599 24.86 -16.90 -16.45
N LEU A 600 24.51 -16.07 -17.42
CA LEU A 600 25.40 -15.60 -18.48
C LEU A 600 26.18 -14.36 -18.01
N ASP A 601 27.29 -14.05 -18.69
CA ASP A 601 28.10 -12.85 -18.41
C ASP A 601 27.31 -11.53 -18.54
N ASP A 602 26.20 -11.53 -19.29
CA ASP A 602 25.29 -10.39 -19.44
C ASP A 602 24.14 -10.39 -18.42
N GLY A 603 24.25 -11.17 -17.34
CA GLY A 603 23.28 -11.26 -16.26
C GLY A 603 22.05 -12.12 -16.55
N ARG A 604 21.74 -12.39 -17.83
CA ARG A 604 20.57 -13.22 -18.21
C ARG A 604 20.75 -14.67 -17.78
N PHE A 605 19.64 -15.35 -17.57
CA PHE A 605 19.64 -16.77 -17.22
C PHE A 605 19.42 -17.61 -18.48
N ALA A 606 19.97 -18.82 -18.49
CA ALA A 606 19.81 -19.76 -19.59
C ALA A 606 19.59 -21.20 -19.11
N VAL A 607 18.73 -21.92 -19.83
CA VAL A 607 18.42 -23.34 -19.59
C VAL A 607 18.61 -24.18 -20.85
N PRO A 608 18.98 -25.47 -20.77
CA PRO A 608 19.14 -26.33 -21.92
C PRO A 608 17.87 -26.40 -22.77
N GLY A 609 18.02 -26.43 -24.09
CA GLY A 609 16.86 -26.56 -24.99
C GLY A 609 16.08 -27.87 -24.82
N SER A 610 16.64 -28.88 -24.14
CA SER A 610 15.90 -30.07 -23.71
C SER A 610 14.79 -29.78 -22.70
N ALA A 611 14.84 -28.67 -21.97
CA ALA A 611 13.84 -28.25 -21.00
C ALA A 611 12.68 -27.44 -21.61
N ARG A 612 12.43 -27.57 -22.93
CA ARG A 612 11.43 -26.77 -23.65
C ARG A 612 10.03 -26.82 -23.01
N GLU A 613 9.63 -27.95 -22.43
CA GLU A 613 8.33 -28.10 -21.77
C GLU A 613 8.20 -27.15 -20.58
N HIS A 614 9.13 -27.21 -19.63
CA HIS A 614 9.18 -26.28 -18.48
C HIS A 614 9.36 -24.81 -18.91
N VAL A 615 10.15 -24.55 -19.95
CA VAL A 615 10.28 -23.20 -20.53
C VAL A 615 8.94 -22.70 -21.08
N THR A 616 8.15 -23.57 -21.69
CA THR A 616 6.83 -23.20 -22.22
C THR A 616 5.85 -22.96 -21.06
N GLU A 617 5.87 -23.81 -20.04
CA GLU A 617 5.08 -23.60 -18.82
C GLU A 617 5.43 -22.28 -18.12
N ALA A 618 6.71 -21.98 -17.93
CA ALA A 618 7.18 -20.73 -17.35
C ALA A 618 6.79 -19.50 -18.19
N ALA A 619 6.94 -19.58 -19.52
CA ALA A 619 6.52 -18.50 -20.42
C ALA A 619 5.01 -18.25 -20.36
N ASP A 620 4.20 -19.32 -20.35
CA ASP A 620 2.74 -19.23 -20.29
C ASP A 620 2.25 -18.75 -18.91
N THR A 621 2.96 -19.09 -17.84
CA THR A 621 2.59 -18.74 -16.46
C THR A 621 2.98 -17.31 -16.10
N PHE A 622 4.22 -16.92 -16.40
CA PHE A 622 4.79 -15.64 -15.94
C PHE A 622 4.87 -14.58 -17.05
N GLY A 623 4.62 -14.96 -18.31
CA GLY A 623 4.67 -14.02 -19.44
C GLY A 623 6.07 -13.63 -19.90
N VAL A 624 7.10 -14.37 -19.49
CA VAL A 624 8.51 -14.12 -19.82
C VAL A 624 8.86 -14.60 -21.24
N ALA A 625 9.81 -13.92 -21.90
CA ALA A 625 10.34 -14.35 -23.19
C ALA A 625 11.64 -15.15 -23.06
N PHE A 626 11.69 -16.26 -23.80
CA PHE A 626 12.81 -17.18 -23.90
C PHE A 626 13.39 -17.18 -25.31
N SER A 627 14.54 -16.56 -25.46
CA SER A 627 15.28 -16.41 -26.73
C SER A 627 16.20 -17.61 -27.00
N ALA A 628 16.49 -17.89 -28.27
CA ALA A 628 17.40 -18.99 -28.64
C ALA A 628 18.86 -18.58 -28.43
N LEU A 629 19.65 -19.43 -27.76
CA LEU A 629 21.05 -19.18 -27.45
C LEU A 629 21.93 -20.36 -27.92
N GLY A 630 23.08 -20.05 -28.52
CA GLY A 630 24.06 -21.02 -29.01
C GLY A 630 24.96 -21.60 -27.91
N ARG A 631 25.61 -22.74 -28.18
CA ARG A 631 26.51 -23.40 -27.21
C ARG A 631 27.72 -22.55 -26.80
N GLY A 632 28.22 -21.73 -27.72
CA GLY A 632 29.41 -20.91 -27.48
C GLY A 632 29.14 -19.73 -26.55
N GLU A 633 27.88 -19.27 -26.48
CA GLU A 633 27.46 -18.12 -25.69
C GLU A 633 27.22 -18.49 -24.22
N ALA A 634 26.89 -19.75 -23.93
CA ALA A 634 26.77 -20.28 -22.56
C ALA A 634 28.04 -21.03 -22.10
N ARG A 635 29.20 -20.75 -22.71
CA ARG A 635 30.43 -21.53 -22.46
C ARG A 635 31.01 -21.27 -21.08
N ASP A 636 31.03 -20.00 -20.70
CA ASP A 636 31.64 -19.51 -19.46
C ASP A 636 30.58 -19.16 -18.41
N ALA A 637 29.31 -19.51 -18.69
CA ALA A 637 28.16 -19.29 -17.82
C ALA A 637 28.26 -20.07 -16.50
N GLU A 638 27.90 -19.38 -15.42
CA GLU A 638 27.96 -19.88 -14.05
C GLU A 638 26.71 -20.66 -13.70
N ARG A 639 26.83 -21.67 -12.84
CA ARG A 639 25.67 -22.46 -12.43
C ARG A 639 24.87 -21.68 -11.39
N VAL A 640 23.56 -21.67 -11.55
CA VAL A 640 22.63 -21.18 -10.52
C VAL A 640 21.95 -22.41 -9.92
N ASP A 641 21.94 -22.46 -8.59
CA ASP A 641 21.29 -23.51 -7.82
C ASP A 641 20.09 -22.92 -7.06
N ASP A 642 19.21 -23.80 -6.60
CA ASP A 642 18.10 -23.45 -5.71
C ASP A 642 18.63 -22.97 -4.34
N VAL A 643 17.87 -22.11 -3.65
CA VAL A 643 18.30 -21.45 -2.41
C VAL A 643 17.36 -21.81 -1.27
N ARG A 644 17.88 -22.54 -0.27
CA ARG A 644 17.19 -22.74 1.00
C ARG A 644 17.38 -21.50 1.86
N LEU A 645 16.32 -20.70 1.99
CA LEU A 645 16.38 -19.38 2.61
C LEU A 645 15.89 -19.39 4.07
N GLY A 646 16.74 -18.94 5.00
CA GLY A 646 16.32 -18.50 6.32
C GLY A 646 16.08 -16.98 6.32
N ALA A 647 14.94 -16.52 6.81
CA ALA A 647 14.60 -15.09 6.86
C ALA A 647 14.29 -14.63 8.29
N ALA A 648 15.06 -13.66 8.77
CA ALA A 648 14.76 -12.87 9.98
C ALA A 648 14.20 -11.51 9.53
N ALA A 649 12.94 -11.49 9.11
CA ALA A 649 12.34 -10.36 8.41
C ALA A 649 10.92 -10.00 8.85
N GLY A 650 10.46 -8.82 8.44
CA GLY A 650 9.07 -8.42 8.56
C GLY A 650 8.13 -9.32 7.76
N ALA A 651 6.83 -9.25 8.07
CA ALA A 651 5.82 -10.07 7.40
C ALA A 651 5.67 -9.71 5.91
N ASP A 652 5.83 -8.43 5.57
CA ASP A 652 5.81 -7.93 4.19
C ASP A 652 7.01 -8.38 3.37
N GLU A 653 8.21 -8.34 3.95
CA GLU A 653 9.43 -8.86 3.32
C GLU A 653 9.35 -10.38 3.14
N THR A 654 8.89 -11.11 4.17
CA THR A 654 8.69 -12.57 4.11
C THR A 654 7.69 -12.95 3.02
N PHE A 655 6.55 -12.24 2.95
CA PHE A 655 5.57 -12.43 1.89
C PHE A 655 6.15 -12.13 0.50
N THR A 656 6.99 -11.10 0.38
CA THR A 656 7.60 -10.72 -0.89
C THR A 656 8.65 -11.76 -1.34
N LEU A 657 9.43 -12.30 -0.43
CA LEU A 657 10.37 -13.40 -0.68
C LEU A 657 9.63 -14.68 -1.13
N ASP A 658 8.51 -15.01 -0.48
CA ASP A 658 7.62 -16.10 -0.90
C ASP A 658 7.03 -15.84 -2.30
N ARG A 659 6.56 -14.61 -2.56
CA ARG A 659 6.05 -14.18 -3.87
C ARG A 659 7.09 -14.33 -4.99
N MET A 660 8.37 -14.17 -4.69
CA MET A 660 9.47 -14.42 -5.63
C MET A 660 9.76 -15.92 -5.85
N GLY A 661 9.23 -16.80 -5.00
CA GLY A 661 9.41 -18.25 -5.08
C GLY A 661 10.57 -18.80 -4.25
N PHE A 662 11.00 -18.10 -3.19
CA PHE A 662 12.10 -18.57 -2.31
C PHE A 662 11.65 -19.39 -1.08
N ASP A 663 10.34 -19.52 -0.82
CA ASP A 663 9.75 -20.25 0.33
C ASP A 663 10.54 -20.07 1.65
N PRO A 664 10.68 -18.82 2.16
CA PRO A 664 11.56 -18.53 3.29
C PRO A 664 11.10 -19.21 4.59
N ALA A 665 12.03 -19.85 5.30
CA ALA A 665 11.82 -20.25 6.68
C ALA A 665 12.08 -19.07 7.61
N THR A 666 11.11 -18.69 8.45
CA THR A 666 11.34 -17.68 9.50
C THR A 666 12.37 -18.20 10.50
N VAL A 667 13.44 -17.44 10.75
CA VAL A 667 14.50 -17.82 11.69
C VAL A 667 14.70 -16.76 12.78
N THR A 668 15.16 -17.21 13.95
CA THR A 668 15.52 -16.36 15.10
C THR A 668 16.75 -16.94 15.79
N ASP A 669 17.50 -16.13 16.55
CA ASP A 669 18.63 -16.63 17.36
C ASP A 669 18.16 -17.70 18.37
N ALA A 670 16.97 -17.50 18.95
CA ALA A 670 16.34 -18.44 19.88
C ALA A 670 16.00 -19.78 19.19
N GLY A 671 15.53 -19.75 17.94
CA GLY A 671 15.26 -20.95 17.13
C GLY A 671 16.52 -21.78 16.91
N PHE A 672 17.64 -21.15 16.54
CA PHE A 672 18.93 -21.85 16.44
C PHE A 672 19.40 -22.38 17.81
N ASN A 673 19.28 -21.57 18.86
CA ASN A 673 19.71 -21.93 20.21
C ASN A 673 18.96 -23.13 20.79
N THR A 674 17.67 -23.27 20.47
CA THR A 674 16.83 -24.38 20.90
C THR A 674 16.93 -25.61 19.99
N GLY A 675 17.58 -25.48 18.82
CA GLY A 675 17.72 -26.52 17.82
C GLY A 675 16.47 -26.73 16.96
N GLU A 676 15.59 -25.73 16.90
CA GLU A 676 14.50 -25.67 15.91
C GLU A 676 15.05 -25.60 14.48
N HIS A 677 16.19 -24.92 14.33
CA HIS A 677 16.92 -24.78 13.07
C HIS A 677 18.40 -25.12 13.24
N ALA A 678 19.04 -25.58 12.17
CA ALA A 678 20.50 -25.66 12.04
C ALA A 678 20.95 -24.82 10.83
N PHE A 679 22.15 -24.22 10.89
CA PHE A 679 22.66 -23.44 9.75
C PHE A 679 22.83 -24.27 8.47
N ASP A 680 23.15 -25.57 8.59
CA ASP A 680 23.22 -26.51 7.47
C ASP A 680 21.88 -26.69 6.73
N ASP A 681 20.76 -26.27 7.33
CA ASP A 681 19.43 -26.29 6.70
C ASP A 681 19.30 -25.20 5.62
N PHE A 682 20.18 -24.20 5.60
CA PHE A 682 20.09 -23.01 4.76
C PHE A 682 21.34 -22.78 3.91
N ASP A 683 21.12 -22.23 2.71
CA ASP A 683 22.17 -21.74 1.82
C ASP A 683 22.34 -20.22 1.96
N ALA A 684 21.26 -19.52 2.31
CA ALA A 684 21.26 -18.07 2.49
C ALA A 684 20.48 -17.63 3.74
N LEU A 685 20.89 -16.50 4.32
CA LEU A 685 20.17 -15.78 5.36
C LEU A 685 19.81 -14.37 4.90
N TYR A 686 18.52 -14.03 4.95
CA TYR A 686 18.03 -12.66 4.79
C TYR A 686 17.71 -12.05 6.15
N VAL A 687 18.38 -10.97 6.53
CA VAL A 687 18.27 -10.35 7.85
C VAL A 687 17.95 -8.86 7.73
N SER A 688 16.72 -8.52 8.07
CA SER A 688 16.17 -7.16 8.02
C SER A 688 15.47 -6.76 9.32
N SER A 689 15.39 -7.68 10.30
CA SER A 689 14.79 -7.45 11.60
C SER A 689 15.70 -7.96 12.72
N GLY A 690 15.56 -7.37 13.91
CA GLY A 690 16.34 -7.75 15.10
C GLY A 690 15.83 -9.01 15.80
N THR A 691 15.11 -9.90 15.12
CA THR A 691 14.71 -11.22 15.67
C THR A 691 15.83 -12.26 15.57
N PHE A 692 16.90 -11.93 14.85
CA PHE A 692 18.13 -12.71 14.79
C PHE A 692 19.31 -11.79 15.11
N ASP A 693 19.96 -12.06 16.23
CA ASP A 693 21.20 -11.42 16.65
C ASP A 693 22.27 -12.50 16.84
N VAL A 694 23.42 -12.34 16.16
CA VAL A 694 24.52 -13.30 16.19
C VAL A 694 25.24 -13.33 17.54
N ASP A 695 25.15 -12.27 18.34
CA ASP A 695 25.72 -12.20 19.68
C ASP A 695 24.84 -12.89 20.74
N ASP A 696 23.56 -13.10 20.44
CA ASP A 696 22.63 -13.88 21.27
C ASP A 696 22.71 -15.40 21.00
N LEU A 697 23.47 -15.84 20.00
CA LEU A 697 23.76 -17.26 19.78
C LEU A 697 24.62 -17.84 20.91
N ASN A 698 24.25 -19.03 21.38
CA ASN A 698 25.08 -19.80 22.30
C ASN A 698 26.39 -20.24 21.62
N GLU A 699 27.40 -20.61 22.42
CA GLU A 699 28.74 -20.95 21.93
C GLU A 699 28.75 -22.03 20.83
N THR A 700 27.83 -23.00 20.89
CA THR A 700 27.73 -24.05 19.87
C THR A 700 27.17 -23.51 18.56
N GLN A 701 26.11 -22.70 18.63
CA GLN A 701 25.49 -22.12 17.43
C GLN A 701 26.34 -21.00 16.82
N ARG A 702 27.07 -20.23 17.63
CA ARG A 702 28.05 -19.27 17.11
C ARG A 702 29.15 -19.97 16.30
N ALA A 703 29.65 -21.12 16.79
CA ALA A 703 30.62 -21.91 16.05
C ALA A 703 30.03 -22.53 14.77
N ALA A 704 28.76 -22.92 14.79
CA ALA A 704 28.06 -23.43 13.61
C ALA A 704 27.85 -22.33 12.56
N PHE A 705 27.45 -21.13 12.97
CA PHE A 705 27.35 -19.95 12.11
C PHE A 705 28.70 -19.60 11.47
N ASP A 706 29.77 -19.57 12.26
CA ASP A 706 31.12 -19.30 11.77
C ASP A 706 31.60 -20.36 10.76
N ALA A 707 31.21 -21.62 10.93
CA ALA A 707 31.52 -22.70 9.99
C ALA A 707 30.70 -22.57 8.71
N TRP A 708 29.41 -22.27 8.82
CA TRP A 708 28.52 -22.03 7.68
C TRP A 708 29.00 -20.87 6.80
N LEU A 709 29.46 -19.76 7.40
CA LEU A 709 30.10 -18.68 6.64
C LEU A 709 31.34 -19.16 5.88
N ALA A 710 32.20 -19.96 6.53
CA ALA A 710 33.43 -20.46 5.93
C ALA A 710 33.19 -21.48 4.79
N ASP A 711 32.01 -22.09 4.77
CA ASP A 711 31.59 -23.07 3.76
C ASP A 711 30.83 -22.45 2.58
N GLY A 712 30.73 -21.11 2.50
CA GLY A 712 30.12 -20.41 1.36
C GLY A 712 28.69 -19.93 1.58
N GLY A 713 28.25 -19.76 2.83
CA GLY A 713 26.91 -19.21 3.10
C GLY A 713 26.69 -17.82 2.51
N VAL A 714 25.45 -17.47 2.17
CA VAL A 714 25.09 -16.15 1.62
C VAL A 714 24.37 -15.31 2.68
N VAL A 715 24.83 -14.09 2.94
CA VAL A 715 24.21 -13.14 3.87
C VAL A 715 23.67 -11.93 3.13
N VAL A 716 22.36 -11.73 3.19
CA VAL A 716 21.70 -10.53 2.68
C VAL A 716 21.16 -9.73 3.87
N GLY A 717 21.85 -8.64 4.20
CA GLY A 717 21.45 -7.72 5.27
C GLY A 717 20.72 -6.50 4.72
N ARG A 718 19.65 -6.07 5.39
CA ARG A 718 18.96 -4.81 5.05
C ARG A 718 18.80 -3.91 6.28
N GLY A 719 19.04 -2.62 6.09
CA GLY A 719 18.84 -1.58 7.09
C GLY A 719 19.66 -1.80 8.37
N GLY A 720 19.20 -1.23 9.48
CA GLY A 720 19.91 -1.29 10.76
C GLY A 720 20.22 -2.72 11.22
N ALA A 721 19.26 -3.65 11.10
CA ALA A 721 19.46 -5.05 11.49
C ALA A 721 20.52 -5.77 10.66
N GLY A 722 20.50 -5.60 9.33
CA GLY A 722 21.52 -6.17 8.45
C GLY A 722 22.91 -5.61 8.73
N THR A 723 23.01 -4.30 9.00
CA THR A 723 24.30 -3.66 9.33
C THR A 723 24.80 -4.03 10.73
N ALA A 724 23.92 -4.27 11.70
CA ALA A 724 24.28 -4.81 13.01
C ALA A 724 24.88 -6.21 12.87
N LEU A 725 24.19 -7.12 12.17
CA LEU A 725 24.72 -8.46 11.85
C LEU A 725 26.11 -8.38 11.19
N ASN A 726 26.29 -7.48 10.21
CA ASN A 726 27.57 -7.27 9.56
C ASN A 726 28.69 -6.90 10.55
N GLY A 727 28.42 -5.97 11.46
CA GLY A 727 29.37 -5.54 12.49
C GLY A 727 29.69 -6.64 13.49
N ASP A 728 28.66 -7.30 14.03
CA ASP A 728 28.78 -8.27 15.13
C ASP A 728 29.40 -9.60 14.66
N ALA A 729 29.20 -9.96 13.38
CA ALA A 729 29.84 -11.10 12.74
C ALA A 729 31.23 -10.79 12.14
N GLY A 730 31.62 -9.50 12.07
CA GLY A 730 32.88 -9.05 11.50
C GLY A 730 33.00 -9.35 10.00
N LEU A 731 31.99 -8.96 9.22
CA LEU A 731 31.88 -9.20 7.79
C LEU A 731 32.54 -8.07 6.97
N LEU A 732 31.77 -7.25 6.26
CA LEU A 732 32.29 -6.18 5.40
C LEU A 732 32.76 -4.97 6.21
N ASP A 733 33.88 -4.37 5.81
CA ASP A 733 34.40 -3.13 6.41
C ASP A 733 33.64 -1.91 5.87
N VAL A 734 32.59 -1.52 6.59
CA VAL A 734 31.73 -0.40 6.22
C VAL A 734 31.40 0.47 7.43
N ALA A 735 31.18 1.76 7.19
CA ALA A 735 30.55 2.66 8.16
C ALA A 735 29.26 3.21 7.58
N VAL A 736 28.25 3.39 8.43
CA VAL A 736 26.89 3.75 8.02
C VAL A 736 26.41 4.98 8.76
N GLU A 737 25.51 5.72 8.12
CA GLU A 737 24.72 6.75 8.76
C GLU A 737 23.23 6.43 8.53
N GLU A 738 22.46 6.46 9.64
CA GLU A 738 21.01 6.30 9.60
C GLU A 738 20.35 7.67 9.52
N ALA A 739 19.48 7.84 8.53
CA ALA A 739 18.61 8.98 8.45
C ALA A 739 17.54 8.92 9.55
N ARG A 740 16.72 9.96 9.62
CA ARG A 740 15.58 9.97 10.52
C ARG A 740 14.61 8.84 10.17
N ARG A 741 14.06 8.20 11.19
CA ARG A 741 13.04 7.14 11.07
C ARG A 741 11.74 7.53 10.36
N ASP A 742 11.44 8.83 10.25
CA ASP A 742 10.29 9.34 9.51
C ASP A 742 10.62 9.68 8.05
N ALA A 743 11.90 9.59 7.64
CA ALA A 743 12.31 9.87 6.28
C ALA A 743 11.94 8.72 5.34
N ASN A 744 11.35 9.05 4.19
CA ASN A 744 11.00 8.09 3.15
C ASN A 744 10.82 8.78 1.80
N GLY A 745 10.98 8.04 0.71
CA GLY A 745 10.85 8.62 -0.62
C GLY A 745 11.32 7.74 -1.77
N ILE A 746 11.15 8.27 -2.97
CA ILE A 746 11.72 7.73 -4.20
C ILE A 746 13.01 8.49 -4.50
N VAL A 747 14.07 7.73 -4.75
CA VAL A 747 15.41 8.26 -5.03
C VAL A 747 15.90 7.81 -6.40
N ALA A 748 16.61 8.68 -7.10
CA ALA A 748 17.37 8.32 -8.28
C ALA A 748 18.74 7.76 -7.87
N VAL A 749 19.13 6.68 -8.53
CA VAL A 749 20.34 5.91 -8.21
C VAL A 749 21.20 5.67 -9.45
N GLU A 750 22.48 5.38 -9.22
CA GLU A 750 23.43 4.91 -10.21
C GLU A 750 23.83 3.48 -9.86
N ASN A 751 23.55 2.55 -10.77
CA ASN A 751 23.92 1.13 -10.64
C ASN A 751 25.31 0.89 -11.24
N ASP A 752 26.08 0.02 -10.60
CA ASP A 752 27.33 -0.49 -11.18
C ASP A 752 27.00 -1.49 -12.31
N PRO A 753 27.38 -1.23 -13.58
CA PRO A 753 27.08 -2.11 -14.71
C PRO A 753 27.64 -3.52 -14.55
N ASP A 754 28.78 -3.64 -13.85
CA ASP A 754 29.48 -4.91 -13.64
C ASP A 754 28.95 -5.65 -12.38
N SER A 755 27.89 -5.14 -11.76
CA SER A 755 27.35 -5.71 -10.53
C SER A 755 26.53 -6.98 -10.75
N PRO A 756 26.83 -8.09 -10.04
CA PRO A 756 25.93 -9.24 -9.95
C PRO A 756 24.62 -8.99 -9.17
N VAL A 757 24.48 -7.86 -8.48
CA VAL A 757 23.28 -7.51 -7.66
C VAL A 757 22.38 -6.54 -8.42
N THR A 758 22.93 -5.43 -8.90
CA THR A 758 22.19 -4.36 -9.59
C THR A 758 22.39 -4.43 -11.10
N GLY A 759 23.60 -4.33 -11.61
CA GLY A 759 23.88 -4.45 -13.05
C GLY A 759 23.21 -3.38 -13.91
N ASP A 760 23.40 -3.47 -15.23
CA ASP A 760 22.95 -2.46 -16.21
C ASP A 760 21.43 -2.33 -16.37
N ASP A 761 20.69 -3.43 -16.22
CA ASP A 761 19.25 -3.49 -16.48
C ASP A 761 18.39 -3.19 -15.23
N THR A 762 19.01 -2.89 -14.09
CA THR A 762 18.29 -2.47 -12.87
C THR A 762 17.76 -1.04 -12.99
N LEU A 763 16.59 -0.81 -12.39
CA LEU A 763 15.95 0.50 -12.33
C LEU A 763 16.91 1.63 -11.90
N PRO A 764 16.86 2.80 -12.57
CA PRO A 764 17.62 3.99 -12.17
C PRO A 764 16.96 4.73 -10.99
N THR A 765 15.97 4.11 -10.36
CA THR A 765 15.21 4.59 -9.21
C THR A 765 15.18 3.52 -8.13
N SER A 766 15.05 3.94 -6.88
CA SER A 766 14.92 3.06 -5.72
C SER A 766 13.97 3.67 -4.70
N PHE A 767 13.57 2.88 -3.70
CA PHE A 767 12.73 3.33 -2.60
C PHE A 767 13.52 3.32 -1.29
N VAL A 768 13.28 4.33 -0.45
CA VAL A 768 13.87 4.43 0.89
C VAL A 768 12.79 4.67 1.94
N SER A 769 12.97 4.05 3.10
CA SER A 769 12.18 4.28 4.32
C SER A 769 13.12 4.08 5.50
N SER A 770 13.17 5.06 6.42
CA SER A 770 14.26 5.15 7.41
C SER A 770 15.66 4.93 6.78
N PRO A 771 16.03 5.69 5.73
CA PRO A 771 17.18 5.38 4.88
C PRO A 771 18.47 5.19 5.65
N LEU A 772 19.28 4.23 5.20
CA LEU A 772 20.65 4.05 5.64
C LEU A 772 21.57 4.24 4.43
N TYR A 773 22.71 4.89 4.62
CA TYR A 773 23.72 5.05 3.57
C TYR A 773 25.13 4.85 4.13
N PHE A 774 26.04 4.37 3.27
CA PHE A 774 27.40 4.02 3.68
C PHE A 774 28.32 5.25 3.58
N THR A 775 28.95 5.65 4.68
CA THR A 775 29.86 6.81 4.74
C THR A 775 31.32 6.43 4.47
N SER A 776 31.66 5.16 4.63
CA SER A 776 32.92 4.59 4.17
C SER A 776 32.74 3.12 3.76
N VAL A 777 33.48 2.72 2.74
CA VAL A 777 33.57 1.33 2.26
C VAL A 777 35.04 0.94 2.19
N GLY A 778 35.39 -0.25 2.67
CA GLY A 778 36.74 -0.79 2.61
C GLY A 778 37.18 -1.12 1.18
N ASP A 779 38.49 -1.30 0.99
CA ASP A 779 39.09 -1.53 -0.34
C ASP A 779 38.58 -2.83 -1.01
N ASP A 780 38.18 -3.82 -0.22
CA ASP A 780 37.66 -5.12 -0.68
C ASP A 780 36.11 -5.15 -0.78
N VAL A 781 35.44 -4.02 -0.52
CA VAL A 781 33.98 -3.89 -0.60
C VAL A 781 33.60 -3.22 -1.91
N ARG A 782 32.72 -3.87 -2.68
CA ARG A 782 32.18 -3.35 -3.92
C ARG A 782 30.98 -2.44 -3.64
N VAL A 783 30.87 -1.37 -4.42
CA VAL A 783 29.70 -0.49 -4.39
C VAL A 783 28.81 -0.82 -5.57
N ASP A 784 27.65 -1.39 -5.27
CA ASP A 784 26.65 -1.83 -6.25
C ASP A 784 25.74 -0.71 -6.73
N GLN A 785 25.42 0.20 -5.82
CA GLN A 785 24.47 1.28 -6.07
C GLN A 785 24.82 2.50 -5.25
N ARG A 786 24.69 3.67 -5.87
CA ARG A 786 24.83 4.98 -5.23
C ARG A 786 23.58 5.80 -5.42
N LEU A 787 23.28 6.67 -4.47
CA LEU A 787 22.43 7.83 -4.73
C LEU A 787 23.14 8.73 -5.75
N ARG A 788 22.39 9.37 -6.65
CA ARG A 788 22.98 10.36 -7.58
C ARG A 788 23.63 11.52 -6.80
N ASP A 789 24.63 12.16 -7.41
CA ASP A 789 25.31 13.31 -6.80
C ASP A 789 24.40 14.55 -6.72
N GLU A 790 23.52 14.73 -7.71
CA GLU A 790 22.61 15.87 -7.83
C GLU A 790 21.20 15.36 -8.13
N ASP A 791 20.18 16.08 -7.65
CA ASP A 791 18.75 15.80 -7.88
C ASP A 791 18.35 14.35 -7.58
N PHE A 792 18.98 13.72 -6.58
CA PHE A 792 18.73 12.31 -6.28
C PHE A 792 17.39 12.08 -5.58
N PHE A 793 16.92 13.03 -4.77
CA PHE A 793 15.65 12.87 -4.06
C PHE A 793 14.50 13.35 -4.93
N LEU A 794 13.74 12.41 -5.49
CA LEU A 794 12.73 12.70 -6.51
C LEU A 794 11.37 13.05 -5.88
N ALA A 795 10.96 12.29 -4.86
CA ALA A 795 9.72 12.50 -4.15
C ALA A 795 9.77 11.96 -2.72
N GLY A 796 8.95 12.53 -1.84
CA GLY A 796 8.79 12.08 -0.46
C GLY A 796 9.20 13.14 0.56
N HIS A 797 9.60 12.68 1.75
CA HIS A 797 10.00 13.53 2.86
C HIS A 797 11.30 13.00 3.48
N TRP A 798 12.39 13.75 3.37
CA TRP A 798 13.65 13.39 4.01
C TRP A 798 14.43 14.63 4.44
N VAL A 799 14.20 15.07 5.68
CA VAL A 799 14.96 16.18 6.27
C VAL A 799 16.44 15.80 6.41
N GLY A 800 17.31 16.58 5.75
CA GLY A 800 18.76 16.38 5.77
C GLY A 800 19.31 15.51 4.63
N GLN A 801 18.48 15.20 3.62
CA GLN A 801 18.83 14.35 2.47
C GLN A 801 20.12 14.74 1.75
N ASP A 802 20.46 16.04 1.69
CA ASP A 802 21.68 16.55 1.04
C ASP A 802 22.98 15.86 1.51
N GLN A 803 22.99 15.33 2.75
CA GLN A 803 24.16 14.64 3.31
C GLN A 803 24.41 13.25 2.69
N ALA A 804 23.38 12.66 2.09
CA ALA A 804 23.44 11.34 1.47
C ALA A 804 23.76 11.38 -0.04
N ALA A 805 23.84 12.55 -0.66
CA ALA A 805 24.13 12.69 -2.09
C ALA A 805 25.44 11.97 -2.49
N GLY A 806 25.42 11.15 -3.55
CA GLY A 806 26.57 10.37 -4.01
C GLY A 806 26.94 9.17 -3.12
N ALA A 807 26.28 8.99 -1.97
CA ALA A 807 26.62 7.92 -1.03
C ALA A 807 26.25 6.54 -1.60
N PRO A 808 27.09 5.51 -1.37
CA PRO A 808 26.68 4.13 -1.57
C PRO A 808 25.45 3.80 -0.73
N VAL A 809 24.54 3.02 -1.32
CA VAL A 809 23.32 2.52 -0.66
C VAL A 809 23.10 1.02 -0.89
N VAL A 810 23.83 0.39 -1.81
CA VAL A 810 23.97 -1.07 -1.86
C VAL A 810 25.46 -1.37 -2.01
N VAL A 811 25.94 -2.31 -1.19
CA VAL A 811 27.34 -2.77 -1.21
C VAL A 811 27.39 -4.27 -1.06
N SER A 812 28.44 -4.88 -1.60
CA SER A 812 28.65 -6.32 -1.52
C SER A 812 30.13 -6.68 -1.46
N GLY A 813 30.44 -7.88 -1.01
CA GLY A 813 31.79 -8.43 -0.99
C GLY A 813 31.84 -9.82 -0.38
N GLU A 814 32.99 -10.46 -0.50
CA GLU A 814 33.27 -11.71 0.21
C GLU A 814 33.84 -11.41 1.59
N ALA A 815 33.28 -12.03 2.64
CA ALA A 815 33.82 -11.94 3.97
C ALA A 815 33.75 -13.29 4.67
N ARG A 816 34.89 -13.74 5.23
CA ARG A 816 34.99 -14.99 5.98
C ARG A 816 34.56 -16.25 5.20
N GLY A 817 34.61 -16.20 3.88
CA GLY A 817 34.18 -17.29 2.99
C GLY A 817 32.73 -17.18 2.50
N ALA A 818 31.98 -16.19 2.99
CA ALA A 818 30.59 -15.95 2.64
C ALA A 818 30.43 -14.76 1.69
N ASP A 819 29.43 -14.84 0.83
CA ASP A 819 28.95 -13.71 0.03
C ASP A 819 28.06 -12.82 0.89
N VAL A 820 28.36 -11.53 0.96
CA VAL A 820 27.64 -10.58 1.80
C VAL A 820 27.14 -9.42 0.96
N THR A 821 25.83 -9.16 1.01
CA THR A 821 25.21 -7.98 0.41
C THR A 821 24.48 -7.18 1.48
N LEU A 822 24.68 -5.86 1.49
CA LEU A 822 24.01 -4.95 2.42
C LEU A 822 23.20 -3.90 1.66
N PHE A 823 21.93 -3.80 2.00
CA PHE A 823 20.98 -2.82 1.46
C PHE A 823 20.71 -1.71 2.47
N GLY A 824 20.98 -0.47 2.07
CA GLY A 824 20.53 0.76 2.73
C GLY A 824 19.21 1.30 2.18
N THR A 825 18.77 0.79 1.03
CA THR A 825 17.45 1.00 0.43
C THR A 825 16.42 -0.03 0.93
N GLU A 826 15.17 0.12 0.53
CA GLU A 826 14.03 -0.71 0.95
C GLU A 826 13.38 -1.44 -0.25
N PRO A 827 14.08 -2.40 -0.89
CA PRO A 827 13.64 -3.02 -2.13
C PRO A 827 12.36 -3.87 -1.99
N LEU A 828 12.03 -4.34 -0.79
CA LEU A 828 10.86 -5.20 -0.52
C LEU A 828 9.73 -4.47 0.22
N TYR A 829 9.83 -3.14 0.38
CA TYR A 829 8.93 -2.34 1.23
C TYR A 829 7.45 -2.62 0.93
N ARG A 830 6.71 -3.19 1.88
CA ARG A 830 5.26 -3.46 1.77
C ARG A 830 4.85 -4.18 0.46
N SER A 831 5.75 -4.97 -0.14
CA SER A 831 5.56 -5.59 -1.48
C SER A 831 5.24 -4.58 -2.60
N HIS A 832 5.62 -3.30 -2.48
CA HIS A 832 5.34 -2.28 -3.48
C HIS A 832 6.37 -2.20 -4.62
N PRO A 833 7.69 -2.07 -4.39
CA PRO A 833 8.65 -1.79 -5.46
C PRO A 833 9.00 -3.04 -6.29
N GLU A 834 8.03 -3.59 -7.04
CA GLU A 834 8.18 -4.87 -7.76
C GLU A 834 9.39 -4.92 -8.70
N GLY A 835 9.83 -3.77 -9.22
CA GLY A 835 11.02 -3.65 -10.07
C GLY A 835 12.36 -3.70 -9.32
N LEU A 836 12.35 -3.61 -7.98
CA LEU A 836 13.54 -3.71 -7.14
C LEU A 836 13.75 -5.12 -6.57
N PHE A 837 12.74 -5.98 -6.65
CA PHE A 837 12.77 -7.34 -6.09
C PHE A 837 13.92 -8.18 -6.65
N SER A 838 14.24 -7.99 -7.93
CA SER A 838 15.35 -8.66 -8.61
C SER A 838 16.71 -8.40 -7.96
N GLN A 839 16.92 -7.24 -7.32
CA GLN A 839 18.17 -6.95 -6.61
C GLN A 839 18.38 -7.92 -5.44
N VAL A 840 17.31 -8.19 -4.66
CA VAL A 840 17.37 -9.14 -3.55
C VAL A 840 17.53 -10.56 -4.08
N ALA A 841 16.79 -10.94 -5.12
CA ALA A 841 16.93 -12.26 -5.74
C ALA A 841 18.36 -12.50 -6.28
N ASN A 842 18.93 -11.49 -6.93
CA ASN A 842 20.29 -11.53 -7.44
C ASN A 842 21.33 -11.70 -6.33
N ALA A 843 21.15 -11.01 -5.19
CA ALA A 843 21.99 -11.17 -4.01
C ALA A 843 21.87 -12.56 -3.38
N LEU A 844 20.67 -13.16 -3.38
CA LEU A 844 20.43 -14.51 -2.85
C LEU A 844 21.02 -15.61 -3.73
N TRP A 845 21.02 -15.43 -5.05
CA TRP A 845 21.66 -16.34 -6.00
C TRP A 845 23.14 -16.05 -6.24
N TRP A 846 23.70 -15.06 -5.55
CA TRP A 846 25.11 -14.73 -5.73
C TRP A 846 25.98 -15.88 -5.19
N ASN A 847 27.03 -16.20 -5.95
CA ASN A 847 28.02 -17.22 -5.65
C ASN A 847 29.36 -16.69 -6.18
N GLY A 848 30.05 -15.91 -5.34
CA GLY A 848 31.30 -15.18 -5.62
C GLY A 848 32.54 -16.05 -5.67
#